data_AF-A0A179GDT9-F1
#
_entry.id   AF-A0A179GDT9-F1
#
_cell.length_a   1.000
_cell.length_b   1.000
_cell.length_c   1.000
_cell.angle_alpha   90.00
_cell.angle_beta   90.00
_cell.angle_gamma   90.00
#
_symmetry.space_group_name_H-M   'P 1'
#
loop_
_entity.id
_entity.type
_entity.pdbx_description
1 polymer ?
#
loop_
_entity_poly.entity_id
_entity_poly.type
_entity_poly.pdbx_seq_one_letter_code
_entity_poly.pdbx_strand_id
1 'polypeptide(L)'
;MCFGGRDRTNSGAARSHDIDRTLRQDEKRLSKEIKLLLLGAGESGKSTILKQMKLIYSQGFTKRERQEWKPVIFSNIVQSFRTIQEAMTELNYRFDDADNEKYMAHILVEREIGLEETLPHDYFEPIKALWNDSGVKAAIAKGNEYALHDNLTYFIEDMERIWADGYVPNNQDLLRCRLRTTGIMESRFDLGQLTYRMFDVGGQRSERKKWIHCFENVHCLLFLVAISGYDQCLVEDKDGNQMNEALMLWESIANSHWFTKSAMILFLNKMDLFREKLPHSPITKYGFTDYHGPEDDYKSASKYFLDKFKALSRNPEKEIYGHFTNATDTNLLKITMGSVQDMIIQRNLKQLILSISTVLSAPSPTMPSSPRALLCAAAVAGLALWQGAEAQSGGGNVIKNDTHFYGQSPPVYPSPEIVGAEWADAYTKAKALVAQMTLEEKVNLTGGIDLGTGCSGTISPIERLNFTGMCLSDAGNGLRNTDLVNSYPSGIHVGASWNKELAFLRGSSMGGEFKRKGVNVLLGPVVGPAWRVVRGGRNWEGFSVDPYLSGSLVYKSVLGIQEQGVQTSVKHYIANEQETYRMPSGGDKEAVSSNIDDKTMHEVYLWPFQDAVKAGTGNIMCSYQRVNNSYGCANSKTLNGLLKTELGFQGFVVSDWGAQHAGVAAALAGMDMAMPSGSEFWGKHLVEAVKNGSVPESRVTDMATRIVTTWYQFKQDTLFPEPGVGMPKDVTGPHKFVEGRDPSARPVLFQGAVEGHVLVKNTKNTLPLKSPRMLSLFGYSAKSPDLFAPVAGALNSQIWVSGAESIDVNEFISNIISFSPNASHSSIGRNGTLIHGCGSGATTPAVFTAPFESLKIRAARDDTPLFHDFVSAEPIVDPLTDTCIVFGNAFACEGFDRPGVYDNYTDTLIKTVAGQCSKTVVVFHNAGIRIVENFVDHPNVTAIIFAHLPGRDSGEALVSLLYGDLSPSGKLPYTVAKNDTDYGHVLNPDSSEGEFENFPQSNFSEGVYLDYKHFEKEGIEPRYEFGFGLSYTTFNISNIKVNPLQGVNTAEYPAGAVVAGGQSDLWDVLVIVNVDIQNTGKVVGAEVAQLYVAIPNGPAKQLRGFEKRALQPGEVSTVEFKLTRRDLSVWNTAAQKWQLQRGDYRVLVGNSSKNLALRGDINY
;
A
#
# COMPACT_ATOMS: atom_id res chain seq x y z
N MET A 1 -30.65 49.03 33.11
CA MET A 1 -31.40 50.17 32.54
C MET A 1 -31.52 49.98 31.03
N CYS A 2 -32.74 50.11 30.50
CA CYS A 2 -33.17 50.48 29.13
C CYS A 2 -32.85 49.61 27.87
N PHE A 3 -33.87 48.80 27.50
CA PHE A 3 -34.55 48.54 26.20
C PHE A 3 -34.00 48.87 24.80
N GLY A 4 -34.29 47.94 23.85
CA GLY A 4 -34.76 48.19 22.46
C GLY A 4 -33.84 47.60 21.36
N GLY A 5 -34.26 46.88 20.31
CA GLY A 5 -35.56 46.46 19.78
C GLY A 5 -35.35 45.48 18.60
N ARG A 6 -36.34 44.64 18.29
CA ARG A 6 -36.36 43.69 17.17
C ARG A 6 -36.61 44.42 15.84
N ASP A 7 -35.85 44.09 14.80
CA ASP A 7 -36.30 44.22 13.41
C ASP A 7 -35.99 42.92 12.63
N ARG A 8 -37.06 42.28 12.14
CA ARG A 8 -37.05 41.15 11.22
C ARG A 8 -37.91 41.56 10.03
N THR A 9 -37.48 41.18 8.83
CA THR A 9 -38.19 41.16 7.53
C THR A 9 -37.83 42.27 6.51
N ASN A 10 -36.79 42.01 5.70
CA ASN A 10 -36.78 42.39 4.27
C ASN A 10 -35.68 41.72 3.40
N SER A 11 -34.73 40.98 3.99
CA SER A 11 -33.59 40.42 3.23
C SER A 11 -33.89 39.15 2.42
N GLY A 12 -34.93 38.38 2.78
CA GLY A 12 -35.25 37.10 2.13
C GLY A 12 -35.94 37.24 0.77
N ALA A 13 -36.85 38.20 0.62
CA ALA A 13 -37.61 38.42 -0.61
C ALA A 13 -36.75 39.03 -1.73
N ALA A 14 -35.84 39.95 -1.37
CA ALA A 14 -34.87 40.51 -2.31
C ALA A 14 -33.90 39.44 -2.84
N ARG A 15 -33.40 38.56 -1.95
CA ARG A 15 -32.55 37.43 -2.34
C ARG A 15 -33.26 36.45 -3.27
N SER A 16 -34.54 36.15 -3.02
CA SER A 16 -35.33 35.26 -3.89
C SER A 16 -35.57 35.86 -5.27
N HIS A 17 -35.85 37.16 -5.34
CA HIS A 17 -36.06 37.86 -6.61
C HIS A 17 -34.76 37.99 -7.43
N ASP A 18 -33.62 38.18 -6.77
CA ASP A 18 -32.32 38.18 -7.42
C ASP A 18 -31.93 36.77 -7.90
N ILE A 19 -32.26 35.72 -7.14
CA ILE A 19 -32.10 34.32 -7.58
C ILE A 19 -32.97 34.05 -8.80
N ASP A 20 -34.26 34.41 -8.79
CA ASP A 20 -35.16 34.22 -9.94
C ASP A 20 -34.72 35.02 -11.18
N ARG A 21 -34.21 36.23 -10.97
CA ARG A 21 -33.63 37.04 -12.05
C ARG A 21 -32.37 36.38 -12.62
N THR A 22 -31.51 35.84 -11.76
CA THR A 22 -30.29 35.12 -12.15
C THR A 22 -30.64 33.84 -12.89
N LEU A 23 -31.63 33.07 -12.41
CA LEU A 23 -32.14 31.88 -13.07
C LEU A 23 -32.71 32.18 -14.47
N ARG A 24 -33.48 33.26 -14.62
CA ARG A 24 -33.97 33.69 -15.95
C ARG A 24 -32.86 34.18 -16.87
N GLN A 25 -31.83 34.82 -16.34
CA GLN A 25 -30.65 35.23 -17.11
C GLN A 25 -29.81 34.02 -17.51
N ASP A 26 -29.66 33.04 -16.63
CA ASP A 26 -28.97 31.78 -16.89
C ASP A 26 -29.72 30.92 -17.90
N GLU A 27 -31.06 30.85 -17.83
CA GLU A 27 -31.89 30.16 -18.82
C GLU A 27 -31.79 30.83 -20.20
N LYS A 28 -31.73 32.17 -20.25
CA LYS A 28 -31.52 32.94 -21.48
C LYS A 28 -30.08 32.82 -22.02
N ARG A 29 -29.10 32.53 -21.17
CA ARG A 29 -27.70 32.24 -21.54
C ARG A 29 -27.56 30.80 -22.05
N LEU A 30 -28.11 29.83 -21.32
CA LEU A 30 -28.11 28.40 -21.65
C LEU A 30 -28.84 28.11 -22.97
N SER A 31 -29.92 28.85 -23.28
CA SER A 31 -30.61 28.74 -24.58
C SER A 31 -29.79 29.19 -25.80
N LYS A 32 -28.63 29.83 -25.59
CA LYS A 32 -27.68 30.20 -26.65
C LYS A 32 -26.40 29.35 -26.65
N GLU A 33 -26.24 28.43 -25.69
CA GLU A 33 -25.07 27.56 -25.59
C GLU A 33 -25.32 26.20 -26.28
N ILE A 34 -24.39 25.78 -27.14
CA ILE A 34 -24.41 24.46 -27.79
C ILE A 34 -23.25 23.62 -27.27
N LYS A 35 -23.56 22.47 -26.66
CA LYS A 35 -22.57 21.51 -26.16
C LYS A 35 -22.15 20.52 -27.26
N LEU A 36 -20.86 20.58 -27.64
CA LEU A 36 -20.21 19.70 -28.60
C LEU A 36 -19.24 18.76 -27.86
N LEU A 37 -19.36 17.46 -28.10
CA LEU A 37 -18.48 16.46 -27.49
C LEU A 37 -17.58 15.81 -28.54
N LEU A 38 -16.26 15.86 -28.34
CA LEU A 38 -15.26 15.23 -29.21
C LEU A 38 -14.89 13.85 -28.67
N LEU A 39 -15.29 12.78 -29.35
CA LEU A 39 -14.92 11.40 -28.99
C LEU A 39 -14.10 10.75 -30.11
N GLY A 40 -13.42 9.65 -29.79
CA GLY A 40 -12.64 8.88 -30.75
C GLY A 40 -11.45 8.18 -30.10
N ALA A 41 -10.91 7.17 -30.77
CA ALA A 41 -9.75 6.41 -30.31
C ALA A 41 -8.52 7.32 -30.06
N GLY A 42 -7.50 6.78 -29.38
CA GLY A 42 -6.20 7.44 -29.25
C GLY A 42 -5.67 7.88 -30.63
N GLU A 43 -5.04 9.05 -30.68
CA GLU A 43 -4.39 9.60 -31.89
C GLU A 43 -5.30 9.90 -33.11
N SER A 44 -6.61 9.92 -32.92
CA SER A 44 -7.61 10.30 -33.94
C SER A 44 -7.57 11.78 -34.37
N GLY A 45 -6.85 12.65 -33.65
CA GLY A 45 -6.69 14.08 -33.97
C GLY A 45 -7.66 15.04 -33.28
N LYS A 46 -8.28 14.64 -32.15
CA LYS A 46 -9.26 15.46 -31.39
C LYS A 46 -8.69 16.81 -30.97
N SER A 47 -7.56 16.78 -30.27
CA SER A 47 -6.90 18.00 -29.78
C SER A 47 -6.36 18.86 -30.93
N THR A 48 -6.00 18.26 -32.07
CA THR A 48 -5.62 19.01 -33.29
C THR A 48 -6.79 19.83 -33.83
N ILE A 49 -8.01 19.26 -33.85
CA ILE A 49 -9.22 20.00 -34.25
C ILE A 49 -9.49 21.17 -33.29
N LEU A 50 -9.30 21.00 -31.97
CA LEU A 50 -9.46 22.10 -31.04
C LEU A 50 -8.42 23.21 -31.21
N LYS A 51 -7.15 22.84 -31.43
CA LYS A 51 -6.09 23.80 -31.76
C LYS A 51 -6.44 24.59 -33.03
N GLN A 52 -7.00 23.94 -34.04
CA GLN A 52 -7.49 24.63 -35.24
C GLN A 52 -8.71 25.52 -34.98
N MET A 53 -9.67 25.09 -34.16
CA MET A 53 -10.83 25.91 -33.79
C MET A 53 -10.37 27.22 -33.13
N LYS A 54 -9.33 27.18 -32.30
CA LYS A 54 -8.68 28.37 -31.72
C LYS A 54 -8.00 29.25 -32.77
N LEU A 55 -7.40 28.67 -33.82
CA LEU A 55 -6.80 29.43 -34.92
C LEU A 55 -7.84 30.09 -35.84
N ILE A 56 -8.97 29.41 -36.10
CA ILE A 56 -9.98 29.86 -37.07
C ILE A 56 -10.95 30.87 -36.44
N TYR A 57 -11.34 30.67 -35.18
CA TYR A 57 -12.46 31.38 -34.55
C TYR A 57 -12.10 32.14 -33.27
N SER A 58 -10.82 32.16 -32.86
CA SER A 58 -10.32 32.97 -31.74
C SER A 58 -9.12 33.82 -32.20
N GLN A 59 -8.47 34.55 -31.29
CA GLN A 59 -7.30 35.41 -31.60
C GLN A 59 -6.01 34.61 -31.93
N GLY A 60 -6.11 33.29 -32.15
CA GLY A 60 -4.96 32.41 -32.36
C GLY A 60 -4.14 32.18 -31.08
N PHE A 61 -2.88 31.76 -31.25
CA PHE A 61 -1.94 31.56 -30.15
C PHE A 61 -1.00 32.76 -30.01
N THR A 62 -0.92 33.30 -28.80
CA THR A 62 0.01 34.38 -28.41
C THR A 62 1.47 33.91 -28.47
N LYS A 63 2.42 34.85 -28.52
CA LYS A 63 3.86 34.52 -28.52
C LYS A 63 4.27 33.72 -27.28
N ARG A 64 3.68 34.03 -26.12
CA ARG A 64 3.94 33.32 -24.87
C ARG A 64 3.43 31.88 -24.92
N GLU A 65 2.19 31.67 -25.34
CA GLU A 65 1.63 30.32 -25.50
C GLU A 65 2.46 29.48 -26.47
N ARG A 66 2.98 30.07 -27.55
CA ARG A 66 3.86 29.34 -28.50
C ARG A 66 5.16 28.87 -27.86
N GLN A 67 5.76 29.66 -26.97
CA GLN A 67 6.98 29.26 -26.27
C GLN A 67 6.74 28.08 -25.31
N GLU A 68 5.55 27.98 -24.72
CA GLU A 68 5.17 26.84 -23.85
C GLU A 68 5.15 25.50 -24.60
N TRP A 69 4.98 25.51 -25.93
CA TRP A 69 5.02 24.29 -26.76
C TRP A 69 6.43 23.89 -27.20
N LYS A 70 7.44 24.72 -26.97
CA LYS A 70 8.83 24.44 -27.39
C LYS A 70 9.41 23.20 -26.69
N PRO A 71 9.30 23.03 -25.35
CA PRO A 71 9.76 21.80 -24.69
C PRO A 71 8.98 20.55 -25.15
N VAL A 72 7.69 20.70 -25.45
CA VAL A 72 6.84 19.60 -25.94
C VAL A 72 7.31 19.11 -27.31
N ILE A 73 7.67 20.01 -28.22
CA ILE A 73 8.18 19.66 -29.55
C ILE A 73 9.51 18.91 -29.43
N PHE A 74 10.42 19.37 -28.57
CA PHE A 74 11.68 18.68 -28.33
C PHE A 74 11.45 17.28 -27.75
N SER A 75 10.59 17.16 -26.74
CA SER A 75 10.23 15.88 -26.13
C SER A 75 9.61 14.92 -27.15
N ASN A 76 8.76 15.39 -28.07
CA ASN A 76 8.20 14.56 -29.13
C ASN A 76 9.26 13.98 -30.07
N ILE A 77 10.29 14.75 -30.41
CA ILE A 77 11.39 14.30 -31.28
C ILE A 77 12.21 13.24 -30.55
N VAL A 78 12.68 13.54 -29.33
CA VAL A 78 13.50 12.62 -28.53
C VAL A 78 12.77 11.31 -28.23
N GLN A 79 11.49 11.39 -27.83
CA GLN A 79 10.68 10.20 -27.55
C GLN A 79 10.50 9.33 -28.79
N SER A 80 10.40 9.93 -29.98
CA SER A 80 10.30 9.17 -31.24
C SER A 80 11.58 8.37 -31.52
N PHE A 81 12.76 8.95 -31.24
CA PHE A 81 14.03 8.22 -31.36
C PHE A 81 14.19 7.13 -30.29
N ARG A 82 13.68 7.34 -29.07
CA ARG A 82 13.62 6.29 -28.05
C ARG A 82 12.79 5.09 -28.51
N THR A 83 11.60 5.34 -29.05
CA THR A 83 10.74 4.29 -29.62
C THR A 83 11.39 3.59 -30.82
N ILE A 84 12.14 4.32 -31.65
CA ILE A 84 12.91 3.72 -32.75
C ILE A 84 14.02 2.80 -32.21
N GLN A 85 14.75 3.20 -31.17
CA GLN A 85 15.81 2.37 -30.58
C GLN A 85 15.27 1.05 -30.01
N GLU A 86 14.15 1.13 -29.30
CA GLU A 86 13.45 -0.05 -28.78
C GLU A 86 13.06 -0.99 -29.93
N ALA A 87 12.48 -0.46 -31.00
CA ALA A 87 12.12 -1.24 -32.18
C ALA A 87 13.33 -1.82 -32.93
N MET A 88 14.44 -1.08 -33.03
CA MET A 88 15.69 -1.59 -33.61
C MET A 88 16.23 -2.77 -32.80
N THR A 89 16.15 -2.71 -31.47
CA THR A 89 16.58 -3.79 -30.59
C THR A 89 15.68 -5.02 -30.74
N GLU A 90 14.36 -4.83 -30.77
CA GLU A 90 13.37 -5.92 -30.92
C GLU A 90 13.46 -6.60 -32.29
N LEU A 91 13.64 -5.82 -33.36
CA LEU A 91 13.73 -6.30 -34.74
C LEU A 91 15.15 -6.69 -35.17
N ASN A 92 16.13 -6.63 -34.26
CA ASN A 92 17.55 -6.89 -34.49
C ASN A 92 18.17 -6.07 -35.64
N TYR A 93 17.75 -4.82 -35.81
CA TYR A 93 18.43 -3.86 -36.69
C TYR A 93 19.66 -3.27 -36.00
N ARG A 94 20.75 -3.16 -36.76
CA ARG A 94 21.99 -2.52 -36.31
C ARG A 94 22.14 -1.17 -36.98
N PHE A 95 22.82 -0.24 -36.31
CA PHE A 95 23.27 0.99 -36.94
C PHE A 95 24.24 0.69 -38.08
N ASP A 96 24.13 1.44 -39.16
CA ASP A 96 25.03 1.37 -40.30
C ASP A 96 26.37 2.04 -39.97
N ASP A 97 26.30 3.15 -39.22
CA ASP A 97 27.47 3.83 -38.67
C ASP A 97 27.67 3.44 -37.19
N ALA A 98 28.88 3.03 -36.81
CA ALA A 98 29.20 2.70 -35.43
C ALA A 98 29.17 3.92 -34.49
N ASP A 99 29.40 5.13 -35.01
CA ASP A 99 29.30 6.35 -34.21
C ASP A 99 27.84 6.74 -33.90
N ASN A 100 26.87 6.24 -34.67
CA ASN A 100 25.45 6.44 -34.39
C ASN A 100 24.98 5.75 -33.09
N GLU A 101 25.67 4.71 -32.63
CA GLU A 101 25.40 4.09 -31.33
C GLU A 101 25.66 5.08 -30.19
N LYS A 102 26.71 5.90 -30.30
CA LYS A 102 27.03 6.97 -29.33
C LYS A 102 26.02 8.11 -29.42
N TYR A 103 25.61 8.48 -30.64
CA TYR A 103 24.60 9.52 -30.86
C TYR A 103 23.23 9.11 -30.32
N MET A 104 22.83 7.85 -30.48
CA MET A 104 21.61 7.33 -29.88
C MET A 104 21.71 7.35 -28.36
N ALA A 105 22.82 6.87 -27.78
CA ALA A 105 23.03 6.91 -26.34
C ALA A 105 22.94 8.34 -25.77
N HIS A 106 23.46 9.35 -26.50
CA HIS A 106 23.37 10.76 -26.11
C HIS A 106 21.92 11.28 -26.10
N ILE A 107 21.12 10.94 -27.12
CA ILE A 107 19.72 11.39 -27.22
C ILE A 107 18.81 10.70 -26.19
N LEU A 108 19.15 9.48 -25.75
CA LEU A 108 18.35 8.73 -24.78
C LEU A 108 18.46 9.26 -23.35
N VAL A 109 19.47 10.08 -23.04
CA VAL A 109 19.61 10.75 -21.75
C VAL A 109 18.47 11.75 -21.57
N GLU A 110 17.72 11.63 -20.47
CA GLU A 110 16.59 12.53 -20.21
C GLU A 110 17.08 13.96 -19.94
N ARG A 111 16.66 14.89 -20.79
CA ARG A 111 16.93 16.33 -20.66
C ARG A 111 15.64 17.11 -20.75
N GLU A 112 15.31 17.82 -19.68
CA GLU A 112 14.25 18.83 -19.68
C GLU A 112 14.81 20.18 -20.15
N ILE A 113 14.01 20.95 -20.88
CA ILE A 113 14.37 22.28 -21.39
C ILE A 113 13.42 23.31 -20.77
N GLY A 114 13.98 24.43 -20.27
CA GLY A 114 13.20 25.54 -19.73
C GLY A 114 12.39 26.31 -20.79
N LEU A 115 11.38 27.07 -20.35
CA LEU A 115 10.48 27.83 -21.25
C LEU A 115 11.18 28.88 -22.13
N GLU A 116 12.31 29.43 -21.66
CA GLU A 116 13.09 30.45 -22.39
C GLU A 116 14.46 29.94 -22.88
N GLU A 117 14.78 28.67 -22.62
CA GLU A 117 16.05 28.06 -23.04
C GLU A 117 16.03 27.73 -24.54
N THR A 118 17.17 27.85 -25.22
CA THR A 118 17.34 27.40 -26.60
C THR A 118 17.32 25.88 -26.68
N LEU A 119 16.97 25.31 -27.84
CA LEU A 119 17.08 23.86 -27.98
C LEU A 119 18.56 23.45 -27.89
N PRO A 120 18.87 22.33 -27.21
CA PRO A 120 20.22 21.77 -27.11
C PRO A 120 20.89 21.60 -28.47
N HIS A 121 21.87 22.46 -28.80
CA HIS A 121 22.62 22.37 -30.06
C HIS A 121 23.40 21.06 -30.17
N ASP A 122 23.78 20.46 -29.05
CA ASP A 122 24.43 19.16 -28.97
C ASP A 122 23.53 17.99 -29.43
N TYR A 123 22.23 18.21 -29.65
CA TYR A 123 21.30 17.20 -30.17
C TYR A 123 21.10 17.30 -31.69
N PHE A 124 21.48 18.42 -32.31
CA PHE A 124 21.21 18.69 -33.72
C PHE A 124 21.92 17.70 -34.66
N GLU A 125 23.24 17.57 -34.56
CA GLU A 125 24.01 16.64 -35.40
C GLU A 125 23.68 15.16 -35.11
N PRO A 126 23.56 14.71 -33.84
CA PRO A 126 23.13 13.34 -33.53
C PRO A 126 21.79 12.95 -34.19
N ILE A 127 20.77 13.80 -34.10
CA ILE A 127 19.45 13.52 -34.68
C ILE A 127 19.55 13.45 -36.22
N LYS A 128 20.32 14.35 -36.84
CA LYS A 128 20.51 14.41 -38.28
C LYS A 128 21.28 13.19 -38.81
N ALA A 129 22.28 12.71 -38.08
CA ALA A 129 23.04 11.51 -38.42
C ALA A 129 22.17 10.25 -38.32
N LEU A 130 21.44 10.10 -37.21
CA LEU A 130 20.53 8.97 -36.99
C LEU A 130 19.40 8.92 -38.02
N TRP A 131 18.81 10.05 -38.39
CA TRP A 131 17.76 10.08 -39.43
C TRP A 131 18.25 9.56 -40.78
N ASN A 132 19.54 9.68 -41.07
CA ASN A 132 20.12 9.24 -42.32
C ASN A 132 20.61 7.78 -42.32
N ASP A 133 20.75 7.16 -41.14
CA ASP A 133 21.21 5.79 -40.94
C ASP A 133 20.25 4.76 -41.56
N SER A 134 20.81 3.75 -42.24
CA SER A 134 19.99 2.75 -42.94
C SER A 134 19.27 1.79 -41.97
N GLY A 135 19.82 1.50 -40.80
CA GLY A 135 19.18 0.71 -39.75
C GLY A 135 18.01 1.45 -39.10
N VAL A 136 18.19 2.76 -38.82
CA VAL A 136 17.11 3.63 -38.34
C VAL A 136 15.98 3.75 -39.37
N LYS A 137 16.30 3.95 -40.65
CA LYS A 137 15.31 3.99 -41.74
C LYS A 137 14.54 2.67 -41.87
N ALA A 138 15.21 1.53 -41.70
CA ALA A 138 14.58 0.21 -41.73
C ALA A 138 13.60 0.01 -40.56
N ALA A 139 13.92 0.52 -39.37
CA ALA A 139 12.99 0.55 -38.24
C ALA A 139 11.79 1.44 -38.52
N ILE A 140 12.00 2.68 -38.97
CA ILE A 140 10.93 3.64 -39.30
C ILE A 140 9.95 3.07 -40.34
N ALA A 141 10.44 2.30 -41.33
CA ALA A 141 9.60 1.65 -42.33
C ALA A 141 8.60 0.64 -41.72
N LYS A 142 8.88 0.11 -40.52
CA LYS A 142 7.99 -0.74 -39.73
C LYS A 142 7.28 -0.01 -38.60
N GLY A 143 7.30 1.34 -38.60
CA GLY A 143 6.73 2.17 -37.54
C GLY A 143 5.25 1.91 -37.24
N ASN A 144 4.51 1.33 -38.19
CA ASN A 144 3.13 0.92 -37.99
C ASN A 144 2.96 -0.28 -37.04
N GLU A 145 3.98 -1.15 -36.90
CA GLU A 145 3.99 -2.33 -36.01
C GLU A 145 4.20 -1.95 -34.53
N TYR A 146 4.67 -0.73 -34.23
CA TYR A 146 4.98 -0.28 -32.87
C TYR A 146 4.53 1.16 -32.56
N ALA A 147 3.53 1.66 -33.31
CA ALA A 147 2.90 2.97 -33.12
C ALA A 147 3.87 4.17 -33.11
N LEU A 148 4.81 4.20 -34.06
CA LEU A 148 5.72 5.34 -34.25
C LEU A 148 4.94 6.62 -34.58
N HIS A 149 5.47 7.75 -34.10
CA HIS A 149 4.86 9.06 -34.27
C HIS A 149 4.81 9.56 -35.73
N ASP A 150 3.62 9.65 -36.32
CA ASP A 150 3.42 10.02 -37.74
C ASP A 150 3.99 11.39 -38.17
N ASN A 151 4.21 12.33 -37.25
CA ASN A 151 4.71 13.68 -37.58
C ASN A 151 6.23 13.84 -37.41
N LEU A 152 6.96 12.76 -37.12
CA LEU A 152 8.41 12.82 -36.96
C LEU A 152 9.08 13.44 -38.20
N THR A 153 8.73 12.98 -39.40
CA THR A 153 9.29 13.47 -40.68
C THR A 153 9.20 14.99 -40.81
N TYR A 154 8.06 15.60 -40.46
CA TYR A 154 7.89 17.06 -40.49
C TYR A 154 8.89 17.79 -39.60
N PHE A 155 9.10 17.31 -38.38
CA PHE A 155 10.03 17.95 -37.45
C PHE A 155 11.49 17.77 -37.87
N ILE A 156 11.82 16.65 -38.51
CA ILE A 156 13.18 16.38 -38.96
C ILE A 156 13.54 17.17 -40.23
N GLU A 157 12.62 17.30 -41.17
CA GLU A 157 12.81 18.10 -42.40
C GLU A 157 13.02 19.59 -42.12
N ASP A 158 12.41 20.11 -41.05
CA ASP A 158 12.50 21.51 -40.62
C ASP A 158 13.54 21.75 -39.49
N MET A 159 14.47 20.83 -39.25
CA MET A 159 15.41 20.90 -38.12
C MET A 159 16.21 22.20 -38.06
N GLU A 160 16.69 22.73 -39.18
CA GLU A 160 17.46 23.98 -39.22
C GLU A 160 16.65 25.17 -38.68
N ARG A 161 15.34 25.18 -38.93
CA ARG A 161 14.43 26.20 -38.42
C ARG A 161 14.12 25.98 -36.93
N ILE A 162 13.95 24.73 -36.51
CA ILE A 162 13.57 24.36 -35.14
C ILE A 162 14.73 24.58 -34.15
N TRP A 163 15.97 24.34 -34.56
CA TRP A 163 17.17 24.54 -33.72
C TRP A 163 17.78 25.94 -33.78
N ALA A 164 17.20 26.89 -34.52
CA ALA A 164 17.70 28.27 -34.54
C ALA A 164 17.56 28.96 -33.17
N ASP A 165 18.54 29.79 -32.77
CA ASP A 165 18.57 30.48 -31.45
C ASP A 165 17.36 31.38 -31.16
N GLY A 166 16.61 31.77 -32.20
CA GLY A 166 15.39 32.57 -32.12
C GLY A 166 14.09 31.78 -32.37
N TYR A 167 14.13 30.45 -32.38
CA TYR A 167 12.98 29.63 -32.75
C TYR A 167 11.77 29.89 -31.84
N VAL A 168 10.65 30.25 -32.49
CA VAL A 168 9.32 30.35 -31.88
C VAL A 168 8.39 29.41 -32.67
N PRO A 169 7.75 28.43 -32.02
CA PRO A 169 6.86 27.50 -32.70
C PRO A 169 5.76 28.19 -33.53
N ASN A 170 5.69 27.84 -34.81
CA ASN A 170 4.69 28.33 -35.75
C ASN A 170 3.36 27.55 -35.61
N ASN A 171 2.33 27.92 -36.37
CA ASN A 171 1.03 27.24 -36.29
C ASN A 171 1.12 25.75 -36.65
N GLN A 172 1.94 25.37 -37.63
CA GLN A 172 2.10 23.97 -38.04
C GLN A 172 2.84 23.14 -36.98
N ASP A 173 3.82 23.74 -36.30
CA ASP A 173 4.52 23.09 -35.17
C ASP A 173 3.53 22.75 -34.04
N LEU A 174 2.64 23.69 -33.71
CA LEU A 174 1.60 23.49 -32.68
C LEU A 174 0.55 22.45 -33.10
N LEU A 175 0.19 22.37 -34.38
CA LEU A 175 -0.81 21.42 -34.89
C LEU A 175 -0.27 19.99 -34.96
N ARG A 176 1.03 19.83 -35.21
CA ARG A 176 1.71 18.55 -35.40
C ARG A 176 2.33 17.98 -34.12
N CYS A 177 2.56 18.81 -33.10
CA CYS A 177 3.03 18.33 -31.80
C CYS A 177 1.91 17.59 -31.04
N ARG A 178 2.29 16.47 -30.43
CA ARG A 178 1.43 15.65 -29.59
C ARG A 178 1.73 15.92 -28.12
N LEU A 179 0.69 16.29 -27.41
CA LEU A 179 0.64 16.24 -25.96
C LEU A 179 -0.49 15.29 -25.59
N ARG A 180 -0.20 14.34 -24.71
CA ARG A 180 -1.21 13.37 -24.27
C ARG A 180 -2.31 14.11 -23.51
N THR A 181 -3.53 14.06 -24.05
CA THR A 181 -4.69 14.63 -23.37
C THR A 181 -5.13 13.72 -22.23
N THR A 182 -4.86 14.16 -21.01
CA THR A 182 -5.34 13.51 -19.78
C THR A 182 -6.54 14.28 -19.23
N GLY A 183 -7.64 13.59 -18.92
CA GLY A 183 -8.84 14.24 -18.38
C GLY A 183 -9.80 14.80 -19.43
N ILE A 184 -10.64 15.75 -18.99
CA ILE A 184 -11.69 16.42 -19.79
C ILE A 184 -11.33 17.91 -19.85
N MET A 185 -11.13 18.44 -21.05
CA MET A 185 -10.87 19.87 -21.26
C MET A 185 -12.08 20.54 -21.91
N GLU A 186 -12.58 21.62 -21.31
CA GLU A 186 -13.65 22.44 -21.89
C GLU A 186 -13.07 23.68 -22.58
N SER A 187 -13.44 23.91 -23.83
CA SER A 187 -13.11 25.14 -24.59
C SER A 187 -14.39 25.82 -25.07
N ARG A 188 -14.41 27.16 -25.01
CA ARG A 188 -15.55 27.98 -25.44
C ARG A 188 -15.20 28.83 -26.65
N PHE A 189 -16.08 28.83 -27.65
CA PHE A 189 -15.94 29.61 -28.87
C PHE A 189 -17.23 30.40 -29.15
N ASP A 190 -17.13 31.73 -29.21
CA ASP A 190 -18.28 32.59 -29.52
C ASP A 190 -18.41 32.79 -31.04
N LEU A 191 -19.47 32.22 -31.61
CA LEU A 191 -19.68 32.13 -33.05
C LEU A 191 -21.00 32.83 -33.42
N GLY A 192 -20.95 34.15 -33.56
CA GLY A 192 -22.11 34.96 -33.91
C GLY A 192 -23.15 35.03 -32.78
N GLN A 193 -24.32 34.41 -32.97
CA GLN A 193 -25.41 34.42 -31.98
C GLN A 193 -25.41 33.24 -31.00
N LEU A 194 -24.51 32.27 -31.19
CA LEU A 194 -24.41 31.04 -30.39
C LEU A 194 -23.00 30.90 -29.79
N THR A 195 -22.91 30.32 -28.60
CA THR A 195 -21.64 30.00 -27.92
C THR A 195 -21.44 28.49 -27.93
N TYR A 196 -20.33 28.01 -28.50
CA TYR A 196 -20.03 26.58 -28.57
C TYR A 196 -19.14 26.17 -27.40
N ARG A 197 -19.59 25.16 -26.64
CA ARG A 197 -18.82 24.51 -25.57
C ARG A 197 -18.33 23.17 -26.06
N MET A 198 -17.06 23.10 -26.44
CA MET A 198 -16.41 21.90 -26.94
C MET A 198 -15.67 21.18 -25.81
N PHE A 199 -15.91 19.88 -25.67
CA PHE A 199 -15.26 19.02 -24.67
C PHE A 199 -14.25 18.10 -25.37
N ASP A 200 -12.95 18.25 -25.09
CA ASP A 200 -11.91 17.29 -25.43
C ASP A 200 -11.81 16.23 -24.33
N VAL A 201 -11.72 14.98 -24.71
CA VAL A 201 -11.47 13.89 -23.76
C VAL A 201 -10.36 12.98 -24.25
N GLY A 202 -9.57 12.45 -23.32
CA GLY A 202 -8.51 11.48 -23.64
C GLY A 202 -9.06 10.28 -24.41
N GLY A 203 -8.40 9.92 -25.52
CA GLY A 203 -8.82 8.82 -26.40
C GLY A 203 -8.22 7.44 -26.06
N GLN A 204 -7.17 7.43 -25.24
CA GLN A 204 -6.50 6.22 -24.77
C GLN A 204 -7.45 5.38 -23.91
N ARG A 205 -7.30 4.05 -23.91
CA ARG A 205 -8.12 3.11 -23.13
C ARG A 205 -8.13 3.51 -21.65
N SER A 206 -6.98 3.94 -21.11
CA SER A 206 -6.87 4.43 -19.72
C SER A 206 -7.76 5.64 -19.40
N GLU A 207 -8.04 6.51 -20.38
CA GLU A 207 -8.74 7.79 -20.18
C GLU A 207 -10.26 7.70 -20.40
N ARG A 208 -10.74 6.63 -21.05
CA ARG A 208 -12.16 6.49 -21.45
C ARG A 208 -13.14 6.37 -20.29
N LYS A 209 -12.67 5.92 -19.11
CA LYS A 209 -13.48 5.90 -17.87
C LYS A 209 -14.07 7.29 -17.55
N LYS A 210 -13.42 8.37 -18.02
CA LYS A 210 -13.83 9.76 -17.79
C LYS A 210 -14.92 10.24 -18.76
N TRP A 211 -15.16 9.55 -19.87
CA TRP A 211 -16.10 10.00 -20.92
C TRP A 211 -17.53 10.18 -20.38
N ILE A 212 -17.99 9.31 -19.49
CA ILE A 212 -19.37 9.35 -18.99
C ILE A 212 -19.73 10.67 -18.29
N HIS A 213 -18.75 11.35 -17.67
CA HIS A 213 -18.97 12.62 -16.97
C HIS A 213 -19.36 13.78 -17.90
N CYS A 214 -19.23 13.62 -19.22
CA CYS A 214 -19.59 14.65 -20.18
C CYS A 214 -20.77 14.28 -21.09
N PHE A 215 -21.44 13.14 -20.86
CA PHE A 215 -22.51 12.62 -21.72
C PHE A 215 -23.87 13.30 -21.54
N GLU A 216 -24.10 14.02 -20.43
CA GLU A 216 -25.35 14.73 -20.20
C GLU A 216 -25.54 15.93 -21.15
N ASN A 217 -26.75 16.08 -21.70
CA ASN A 217 -27.18 17.23 -22.52
C ASN A 217 -26.25 17.56 -23.70
N VAL A 218 -25.67 16.54 -24.34
CA VAL A 218 -24.85 16.71 -25.54
C VAL A 218 -25.73 17.00 -26.74
N HIS A 219 -25.54 18.16 -27.37
CA HIS A 219 -26.34 18.59 -28.52
C HIS A 219 -25.85 17.91 -29.80
N CYS A 220 -24.52 17.86 -29.97
CA CYS A 220 -23.89 17.19 -31.10
C CYS A 220 -22.59 16.48 -30.67
N LEU A 221 -22.40 15.27 -31.19
CA LEU A 221 -21.23 14.42 -30.96
C LEU A 221 -20.40 14.36 -32.24
N LEU A 222 -19.14 14.74 -32.12
CA LEU A 222 -18.12 14.68 -33.16
C LEU A 222 -17.20 13.51 -32.86
N PHE A 223 -17.32 12.42 -33.62
CA PHE A 223 -16.47 11.24 -33.45
C PHE A 223 -15.35 11.26 -34.50
N LEU A 224 -14.10 11.29 -34.05
CA LEU A 224 -12.93 11.33 -34.91
C LEU A 224 -12.30 9.95 -35.02
N VAL A 225 -11.93 9.60 -36.25
CA VAL A 225 -11.25 8.36 -36.61
C VAL A 225 -10.02 8.72 -37.45
N ALA A 226 -8.85 8.18 -37.07
CA ALA A 226 -7.68 8.23 -37.94
C ALA A 226 -7.84 7.17 -39.04
N ILE A 227 -8.23 7.58 -40.26
CA ILE A 227 -8.44 6.63 -41.34
C ILE A 227 -7.11 5.97 -41.78
N SER A 228 -5.99 6.65 -41.56
CA SER A 228 -4.64 6.11 -41.76
C SER A 228 -4.22 5.03 -40.75
N GLY A 229 -5.01 4.77 -39.71
CA GLY A 229 -4.72 3.80 -38.65
C GLY A 229 -5.15 2.36 -38.98
N TYR A 230 -5.47 2.06 -40.24
CA TYR A 230 -5.89 0.72 -40.65
C TYR A 230 -4.75 -0.31 -40.63
N ASP A 231 -3.50 0.14 -40.71
CA ASP A 231 -2.31 -0.70 -40.68
C ASP A 231 -1.46 -0.52 -39.41
N GLN A 232 -1.96 0.27 -38.45
CA GLN A 232 -1.21 0.73 -37.28
C GLN A 232 -1.70 0.05 -36.01
N CYS A 233 -0.75 -0.36 -35.16
CA CYS A 233 -1.06 -0.88 -33.83
C CYS A 233 -1.47 0.24 -32.86
N LEU A 234 -1.99 -0.14 -31.69
CA LEU A 234 -2.26 0.81 -30.62
C LEU A 234 -0.98 1.05 -29.80
N VAL A 235 -0.81 2.28 -29.30
CA VAL A 235 0.27 2.62 -28.35
C VAL A 235 0.17 1.78 -27.06
N GLU A 236 -1.06 1.46 -26.64
CA GLU A 236 -1.34 0.69 -25.41
C GLU A 236 -1.40 -0.84 -25.65
N ASP A 237 -1.35 -1.29 -26.91
CA ASP A 237 -1.59 -2.69 -27.31
C ASP A 237 -1.02 -2.95 -28.71
N LYS A 238 0.19 -3.54 -28.79
CA LYS A 238 0.91 -3.78 -30.06
C LYS A 238 0.17 -4.79 -30.97
N ASP A 239 -0.66 -5.66 -30.41
CA ASP A 239 -1.44 -6.65 -31.18
C ASP A 239 -2.79 -6.07 -31.66
N GLY A 240 -3.22 -4.95 -31.09
CA GLY A 240 -4.48 -4.29 -31.40
C GLY A 240 -4.39 -3.34 -32.60
N ASN A 241 -5.32 -3.44 -33.55
CA ASN A 241 -5.41 -2.55 -34.71
C ASN A 241 -6.21 -1.26 -34.39
N GLN A 242 -5.66 -0.09 -34.71
CA GLN A 242 -6.26 1.21 -34.38
C GLN A 242 -7.61 1.46 -35.07
N MET A 243 -7.80 1.01 -36.32
CA MET A 243 -9.09 1.13 -37.02
C MET A 243 -10.17 0.22 -36.43
N ASN A 244 -9.83 -1.02 -36.09
CA ASN A 244 -10.77 -1.94 -35.44
C ASN A 244 -11.21 -1.42 -34.06
N GLU A 245 -10.29 -0.85 -33.29
CA GLU A 245 -10.61 -0.17 -32.04
C GLU A 245 -11.60 0.99 -32.25
N ALA A 246 -11.41 1.79 -33.30
CA ALA A 246 -12.31 2.89 -33.64
C ALA A 246 -13.72 2.38 -34.03
N LEU A 247 -13.82 1.28 -34.78
CA LEU A 247 -15.10 0.64 -35.14
C LEU A 247 -15.85 0.13 -33.90
N MET A 248 -15.16 -0.58 -32.99
CA MET A 248 -15.75 -1.07 -31.74
C MET A 248 -16.26 0.07 -30.86
N LEU A 249 -15.46 1.13 -30.72
CA LEU A 249 -15.85 2.32 -29.98
C LEU A 249 -17.08 3.00 -30.59
N TRP A 250 -17.09 3.14 -31.91
CA TRP A 250 -18.22 3.75 -32.61
C TRP A 250 -19.50 2.94 -32.43
N GLU A 251 -19.46 1.60 -32.52
CA GLU A 251 -20.64 0.77 -32.29
C GLU A 251 -21.24 1.02 -30.90
N SER A 252 -20.40 1.11 -29.87
CA SER A 252 -20.85 1.40 -28.51
C SER A 252 -21.47 2.80 -28.38
N ILE A 253 -20.82 3.82 -28.95
CA ILE A 253 -21.26 5.22 -28.84
C ILE A 253 -22.50 5.50 -29.70
N ALA A 254 -22.55 5.00 -30.93
CA ALA A 254 -23.67 5.24 -31.84
C ALA A 254 -24.98 4.66 -31.31
N ASN A 255 -24.89 3.54 -30.58
CA ASN A 255 -26.04 2.81 -30.03
C ASN A 255 -26.31 3.13 -28.54
N SER A 256 -25.57 4.07 -27.94
CA SER A 256 -25.75 4.46 -26.54
C SER A 256 -27.03 5.25 -26.28
N HIS A 257 -27.70 4.98 -25.16
CA HIS A 257 -28.92 5.67 -24.74
C HIS A 257 -28.70 7.17 -24.49
N TRP A 258 -27.48 7.57 -24.11
CA TRP A 258 -27.09 8.96 -23.87
C TRP A 258 -27.19 9.85 -25.12
N PHE A 259 -27.03 9.27 -26.32
CA PHE A 259 -26.96 10.00 -27.59
C PHE A 259 -28.15 9.72 -28.51
N THR A 260 -29.30 9.36 -27.95
CA THR A 260 -30.51 9.08 -28.74
C THR A 260 -31.03 10.32 -29.47
N LYS A 261 -30.91 11.51 -28.86
CA LYS A 261 -31.39 12.78 -29.43
C LYS A 261 -30.29 13.66 -30.04
N SER A 262 -29.02 13.34 -29.79
CA SER A 262 -27.85 14.09 -30.26
C SER A 262 -27.59 13.88 -31.75
N ALA A 263 -27.14 14.93 -32.45
CA ALA A 263 -26.65 14.79 -33.83
C ALA A 263 -25.27 14.09 -33.83
N MET A 264 -25.06 13.11 -34.72
CA MET A 264 -23.80 12.36 -34.81
C MET A 264 -23.05 12.70 -36.09
N ILE A 265 -21.81 13.15 -35.93
CA ILE A 265 -20.91 13.53 -37.02
C ILE A 265 -19.67 12.66 -36.93
N LEU A 266 -19.35 11.97 -38.01
CA LEU A 266 -18.19 11.10 -38.14
C LEU A 266 -17.12 11.80 -38.98
N PHE A 267 -15.94 12.02 -38.39
CA PHE A 267 -14.78 12.58 -39.07
C PHE A 267 -13.74 11.50 -39.34
N LEU A 268 -13.54 11.19 -40.62
CA LEU A 268 -12.46 10.35 -41.11
C LEU A 268 -11.27 11.26 -41.42
N ASN A 269 -10.37 11.35 -40.44
CA ASN A 269 -9.22 12.27 -40.37
C ASN A 269 -7.92 11.59 -40.84
N LYS A 270 -6.87 12.37 -41.11
CA LYS A 270 -5.56 11.92 -41.66
C LYS A 270 -5.67 11.34 -43.07
N MET A 271 -6.51 11.93 -43.91
CA MET A 271 -6.76 11.49 -45.29
C MET A 271 -5.53 11.62 -46.20
N ASP A 272 -4.65 12.57 -45.90
CA ASP A 272 -3.34 12.76 -46.53
C ASP A 272 -2.44 11.53 -46.32
N LEU A 273 -2.23 11.12 -45.07
CA LEU A 273 -1.41 9.95 -44.75
C LEU A 273 -2.03 8.65 -45.27
N PHE A 274 -3.36 8.55 -45.26
CA PHE A 274 -4.05 7.40 -45.84
C PHE A 274 -3.81 7.26 -47.34
N ARG A 275 -3.87 8.36 -48.10
CA ARG A 275 -3.62 8.36 -49.54
C ARG A 275 -2.18 7.96 -49.87
N GLU A 276 -1.22 8.39 -49.06
CA GLU A 276 0.20 8.07 -49.24
C GLU A 276 0.53 6.61 -48.94
N LYS A 277 -0.04 6.05 -47.86
CA LYS A 277 0.23 4.67 -47.43
C LYS A 277 -0.41 3.61 -48.32
N LEU A 278 -1.62 3.86 -48.83
CA LEU A 278 -2.46 2.84 -49.47
C LEU A 278 -1.79 2.08 -50.64
N PRO A 279 -1.02 2.72 -51.56
CA PRO A 279 -0.34 2.01 -52.65
C PRO A 279 0.69 0.96 -52.20
N HIS A 280 1.21 1.07 -50.98
CA HIS A 280 2.25 0.19 -50.45
C HIS A 280 1.77 -0.68 -49.27
N SER A 281 0.60 -0.37 -48.70
CA SER A 281 -0.03 -1.04 -47.56
C SER A 281 -1.52 -1.26 -47.85
N PRO A 282 -1.91 -2.28 -48.66
CA PRO A 282 -3.32 -2.48 -49.01
C PRO A 282 -4.16 -2.93 -47.81
N ILE A 283 -5.35 -2.34 -47.62
CA ILE A 283 -6.21 -2.55 -46.44
C ILE A 283 -6.63 -4.02 -46.24
N THR A 284 -6.70 -4.80 -47.31
CA THR A 284 -7.06 -6.23 -47.30
C THR A 284 -6.06 -7.09 -46.50
N LYS A 285 -4.79 -6.66 -46.40
CA LYS A 285 -3.75 -7.36 -45.60
C LYS A 285 -3.92 -7.19 -44.09
N TYR A 286 -4.73 -6.22 -43.65
CA TYR A 286 -4.86 -5.84 -42.24
C TYR A 286 -6.26 -6.12 -41.67
N GLY A 287 -6.91 -7.19 -42.14
CA GLY A 287 -8.18 -7.70 -41.60
C GLY A 287 -9.45 -7.17 -42.27
N PHE A 288 -9.33 -6.37 -43.35
CA PHE A 288 -10.46 -5.85 -44.13
C PHE A 288 -10.63 -6.63 -45.46
N THR A 289 -10.76 -7.96 -45.36
CA THR A 289 -10.82 -8.88 -46.52
C THR A 289 -12.14 -8.83 -47.30
N ASP A 290 -13.18 -8.22 -46.73
CA ASP A 290 -14.49 -7.96 -47.33
C ASP A 290 -14.50 -6.72 -48.25
N TYR A 291 -13.37 -6.04 -48.42
CA TYR A 291 -13.21 -4.97 -49.42
C TYR A 291 -12.93 -5.54 -50.81
N HIS A 292 -13.75 -5.17 -51.79
CA HIS A 292 -13.67 -5.67 -53.18
C HIS A 292 -13.31 -4.58 -54.21
N GLY A 293 -12.91 -3.38 -53.76
CA GLY A 293 -12.46 -2.30 -54.64
C GLY A 293 -10.97 -2.42 -55.02
N PRO A 294 -10.46 -1.57 -55.92
CA PRO A 294 -9.04 -1.51 -56.26
C PRO A 294 -8.18 -1.20 -55.01
N GLU A 295 -7.01 -1.84 -54.92
CA GLU A 295 -6.11 -1.76 -53.76
C GLU A 295 -5.47 -0.37 -53.57
N ASP A 296 -5.33 0.41 -54.64
CA ASP A 296 -4.68 1.72 -54.67
C ASP A 296 -5.68 2.91 -54.75
N ASP A 297 -6.98 2.65 -54.92
CA ASP A 297 -8.00 3.69 -55.01
C ASP A 297 -8.49 4.14 -53.62
N TYR A 298 -7.84 5.20 -53.11
CA TYR A 298 -8.21 5.78 -51.82
C TYR A 298 -9.67 6.25 -51.75
N LYS A 299 -10.33 6.57 -52.87
CA LYS A 299 -11.74 7.01 -52.86
C LYS A 299 -12.68 5.85 -52.54
N SER A 300 -12.46 4.70 -53.19
CA SER A 300 -13.24 3.48 -52.94
C SER A 300 -12.99 2.95 -51.52
N ALA A 301 -11.75 2.94 -51.05
CA ALA A 301 -11.41 2.51 -49.69
C ALA A 301 -11.95 3.46 -48.61
N SER A 302 -11.92 4.78 -48.86
CA SER A 302 -12.50 5.78 -47.95
C SER A 302 -14.03 5.63 -47.82
N LYS A 303 -14.70 5.33 -48.95
CA LYS A 303 -16.13 5.05 -48.96
C LYS A 303 -16.45 3.76 -48.22
N TYR A 304 -15.67 2.70 -48.39
CA TYR A 304 -15.82 1.44 -47.66
C TYR A 304 -15.80 1.66 -46.14
N PHE A 305 -14.82 2.37 -45.60
CA PHE A 305 -14.77 2.66 -44.16
C PHE A 305 -15.98 3.48 -43.71
N LEU A 306 -16.36 4.52 -44.45
CA LEU A 306 -17.55 5.32 -44.13
C LEU A 306 -18.83 4.47 -44.07
N ASP A 307 -19.02 3.59 -45.04
CA ASP A 307 -20.19 2.70 -45.10
C ASP A 307 -20.15 1.67 -43.95
N LYS A 308 -18.97 1.16 -43.58
CA LYS A 308 -18.78 0.27 -42.43
C LYS A 308 -19.16 0.92 -41.10
N PHE A 309 -18.74 2.16 -40.86
CA PHE A 309 -19.15 2.91 -39.66
C PHE A 309 -20.66 3.18 -39.64
N LYS A 310 -21.26 3.54 -40.79
CA LYS A 310 -22.71 3.75 -40.87
C LYS A 310 -23.51 2.48 -40.56
N ALA A 311 -23.05 1.32 -41.05
CA ALA A 311 -23.72 0.03 -40.84
C ALA A 311 -23.76 -0.41 -39.36
N LEU A 312 -22.83 0.07 -38.51
CA LEU A 312 -22.79 -0.25 -37.07
C LEU A 312 -23.85 0.48 -36.24
N SER A 313 -24.59 1.44 -36.81
CA SER A 313 -25.72 2.10 -36.14
C SER A 313 -26.99 1.27 -36.27
N ARG A 314 -27.55 0.83 -35.14
CA ARG A 314 -28.76 -0.01 -35.07
C ARG A 314 -30.06 0.79 -35.21
N ASN A 315 -30.00 2.12 -35.16
CA ASN A 315 -31.15 2.99 -35.35
C ASN A 315 -31.22 3.51 -36.79
N PRO A 316 -32.17 3.05 -37.62
CA PRO A 316 -32.29 3.46 -39.02
C PRO A 316 -32.78 4.91 -39.19
N GLU A 317 -33.41 5.51 -38.17
CA GLU A 317 -33.86 6.92 -38.21
C GLU A 317 -32.73 7.91 -37.81
N LYS A 318 -31.58 7.41 -37.36
CA LYS A 318 -30.46 8.22 -36.89
C LYS A 318 -29.53 8.57 -38.05
N GLU A 319 -29.66 9.79 -38.58
CA GLU A 319 -28.76 10.30 -39.62
C GLU A 319 -27.34 10.52 -39.09
N ILE A 320 -26.36 9.85 -39.72
CA ILE A 320 -24.92 9.98 -39.46
C ILE A 320 -24.26 10.73 -40.63
N TYR A 321 -23.63 11.86 -40.32
CA TYR A 321 -22.98 12.72 -41.30
C TYR A 321 -21.48 12.44 -41.34
N GLY A 322 -20.99 11.91 -42.45
CA GLY A 322 -19.58 11.60 -42.65
C GLY A 322 -18.83 12.72 -43.35
N HIS A 323 -17.71 13.15 -42.79
CA HIS A 323 -16.78 14.09 -43.43
C HIS A 323 -15.37 13.52 -43.48
N PHE A 324 -14.71 13.71 -44.61
CA PHE A 324 -13.30 13.41 -44.79
C PHE A 324 -12.49 14.68 -44.53
N THR A 325 -11.50 14.60 -43.65
CA THR A 325 -10.77 15.79 -43.18
C THR A 325 -9.27 15.54 -43.07
N ASN A 326 -8.51 16.63 -43.11
CA ASN A 326 -7.14 16.69 -42.65
C ASN A 326 -7.09 17.79 -41.57
N ALA A 327 -6.98 17.39 -40.31
CA ALA A 327 -6.99 18.33 -39.19
C ALA A 327 -5.79 19.31 -39.20
N THR A 328 -4.73 19.07 -39.95
CA THR A 328 -3.62 20.04 -40.11
C THR A 328 -3.86 21.09 -41.21
N ASP A 329 -4.87 20.88 -42.08
CA ASP A 329 -5.29 21.84 -43.10
C ASP A 329 -6.38 22.78 -42.57
N THR A 330 -5.98 24.01 -42.27
CA THR A 330 -6.86 25.04 -41.72
C THR A 330 -8.01 25.41 -42.66
N ASN A 331 -7.79 25.40 -43.98
CA ASN A 331 -8.84 25.78 -44.95
C ASN A 331 -9.89 24.68 -45.08
N LEU A 332 -9.44 23.43 -45.20
CA LEU A 332 -10.34 22.27 -45.27
C LEU A 332 -11.17 22.12 -44.00
N LEU A 333 -10.56 22.31 -42.83
CA LEU A 333 -11.29 22.23 -41.57
C LEU A 333 -12.29 23.38 -41.40
N LYS A 334 -11.94 24.60 -41.84
CA LYS A 334 -12.88 25.75 -41.84
C LYS A 334 -14.13 25.48 -42.68
N ILE A 335 -13.97 24.89 -43.86
CA ILE A 335 -15.09 24.50 -44.74
C ILE A 335 -15.92 23.39 -44.08
N THR A 336 -15.25 22.38 -43.52
CA THR A 336 -15.90 21.23 -42.85
C THR A 336 -16.72 21.69 -41.65
N MET A 337 -16.16 22.56 -40.80
CA MET A 337 -16.85 23.10 -39.63
C MET A 337 -18.00 24.04 -40.01
N GLY A 338 -17.88 24.82 -41.10
CA GLY A 338 -19.01 25.60 -41.63
C GLY A 338 -20.20 24.72 -42.02
N SER A 339 -19.95 23.57 -42.65
CA SER A 339 -21.00 22.59 -42.99
C SER A 339 -21.67 21.99 -41.74
N VAL A 340 -20.88 21.73 -40.69
CA VAL A 340 -21.40 21.27 -39.39
C VAL A 340 -22.28 22.34 -38.72
N GLN A 341 -21.90 23.61 -38.81
CA GLN A 341 -22.69 24.73 -38.28
C GLN A 341 -24.05 24.84 -38.98
N ASP A 342 -24.08 24.80 -40.31
CA ASP A 342 -25.32 24.88 -41.09
C ASP A 342 -26.28 23.74 -40.74
N MET A 343 -25.75 22.52 -40.56
CA MET A 343 -26.53 21.36 -40.15
C MET A 343 -27.13 21.50 -38.75
N ILE A 344 -26.35 21.96 -37.77
CA ILE A 344 -26.82 22.19 -36.39
C ILE A 344 -27.93 23.26 -36.38
N ILE A 345 -27.77 24.33 -37.16
CA ILE A 345 -28.75 25.41 -37.29
C ILE A 345 -30.05 24.91 -37.94
N GLN A 346 -29.97 24.15 -39.03
CA GLN A 346 -31.14 23.57 -39.70
C GLN A 346 -31.93 22.62 -38.80
N ARG A 347 -31.26 21.84 -37.96
CA ARG A 347 -31.91 20.91 -37.01
C ARG A 347 -32.61 21.65 -35.87
N ASN A 348 -32.00 22.69 -35.32
CA ASN A 348 -32.62 23.55 -34.30
C ASN A 348 -33.84 24.30 -34.84
N LEU A 349 -33.81 24.75 -36.11
CA LEU A 349 -34.97 25.35 -36.80
C LEU A 349 -36.14 24.35 -36.99
N LYS A 350 -35.85 23.09 -37.37
CA LYS A 350 -36.89 22.04 -37.47
C LYS A 350 -37.56 21.73 -36.13
N GLN A 351 -36.82 21.72 -35.03
CA GLN A 351 -37.37 21.50 -33.68
C GLN A 351 -38.28 22.64 -33.20
N LEU A 352 -37.97 23.90 -33.58
CA LEU A 352 -38.78 25.09 -33.29
C LEU A 352 -40.09 25.15 -34.10
N ILE A 353 -40.12 24.58 -35.30
CA ILE A 353 -41.32 24.52 -36.14
C ILE A 353 -42.31 23.45 -35.64
N LEU A 354 -41.80 22.34 -35.10
CA LEU A 354 -42.60 21.26 -34.51
C LEU A 354 -43.25 21.65 -33.17
N SER A 355 -42.63 22.51 -32.37
CA SER A 355 -43.20 22.97 -31.09
C SER A 355 -44.31 24.02 -31.24
N ILE A 356 -44.40 24.71 -32.38
CA ILE A 356 -45.46 25.69 -32.68
C ILE A 356 -46.76 25.02 -33.15
N SER A 357 -46.72 23.76 -33.59
CA SER A 357 -47.90 23.06 -34.16
C SER A 357 -48.81 22.38 -33.12
N THR A 358 -48.46 22.39 -31.82
CA THR A 358 -49.20 21.72 -30.73
C THR A 358 -49.95 22.67 -29.79
N VAL A 359 -50.34 23.86 -30.27
CA VAL A 359 -51.26 24.76 -29.55
C VAL A 359 -52.38 25.14 -30.50
N LEU A 360 -53.41 24.30 -30.62
CA LEU A 360 -54.79 24.62 -31.05
C LEU A 360 -55.58 23.32 -31.27
N SER A 361 -56.26 22.85 -30.22
CA SER A 361 -57.62 22.25 -30.24
C SER A 361 -57.85 21.38 -28.99
N ALA A 362 -58.69 21.89 -28.09
CA ALA A 362 -59.44 21.09 -27.13
C ALA A 362 -60.89 20.97 -27.64
N PRO A 363 -61.58 19.85 -27.37
CA PRO A 363 -62.63 19.94 -26.36
C PRO A 363 -62.72 18.70 -25.44
N SER A 364 -63.47 18.91 -24.36
CA SER A 364 -63.72 18.08 -23.17
C SER A 364 -64.94 17.13 -23.35
N PRO A 365 -65.56 16.53 -22.29
CA PRO A 365 -65.19 15.25 -21.68
C PRO A 365 -66.38 14.24 -21.60
N THR A 366 -66.14 12.93 -21.70
CA THR A 366 -67.11 11.89 -21.26
C THR A 366 -66.45 10.56 -20.87
N MET A 367 -66.67 10.09 -19.64
CA MET A 367 -66.73 8.66 -19.27
C MET A 367 -68.17 8.13 -19.50
N PRO A 368 -68.55 6.83 -19.36
CA PRO A 368 -67.81 5.60 -18.96
C PRO A 368 -68.10 4.35 -19.84
N SER A 369 -67.40 3.23 -19.63
CA SER A 369 -67.99 1.86 -19.45
C SER A 369 -66.92 0.76 -19.42
N SER A 370 -67.02 -0.10 -18.40
CA SER A 370 -66.34 -1.40 -18.23
C SER A 370 -67.16 -2.51 -18.93
N PRO A 371 -66.91 -3.85 -18.81
CA PRO A 371 -65.85 -4.59 -18.09
C PRO A 371 -65.32 -5.87 -18.82
N ARG A 372 -64.42 -6.61 -18.12
CA ARG A 372 -64.04 -8.05 -18.27
C ARG A 372 -62.92 -8.39 -19.27
N ALA A 373 -61.97 -9.30 -19.01
CA ALA A 373 -61.60 -10.10 -17.84
C ALA A 373 -60.33 -10.98 -18.12
N LEU A 374 -59.81 -11.62 -17.05
CA LEU A 374 -58.90 -12.80 -16.97
C LEU A 374 -57.42 -12.58 -17.38
N LEU A 375 -56.37 -13.03 -16.66
CA LEU A 375 -56.20 -13.97 -15.53
C LEU A 375 -54.81 -13.78 -14.86
N CYS A 376 -54.69 -14.17 -13.59
CA CYS A 376 -53.52 -14.04 -12.70
C CYS A 376 -52.46 -15.18 -12.78
N ALA A 377 -51.27 -14.87 -12.24
CA ALA A 377 -50.47 -15.65 -11.26
C ALA A 377 -49.29 -16.58 -11.66
N ALA A 378 -48.27 -16.55 -10.78
CA ALA A 378 -47.12 -17.45 -10.50
C ALA A 378 -45.86 -17.30 -11.42
N ALA A 379 -44.60 -17.37 -10.96
CA ALA A 379 -44.01 -17.96 -9.76
C ALA A 379 -42.61 -17.35 -9.41
N VAL A 380 -42.22 -17.52 -8.14
CA VAL A 380 -40.85 -17.45 -7.61
C VAL A 380 -40.23 -18.86 -7.62
N ALA A 381 -38.90 -18.95 -7.79
CA ALA A 381 -37.96 -20.07 -7.58
C ALA A 381 -37.61 -20.99 -8.78
N GLY A 382 -36.29 -21.21 -8.97
CA GLY A 382 -35.75 -22.29 -9.81
C GLY A 382 -34.38 -22.01 -10.45
N LEU A 383 -33.32 -22.48 -9.80
CA LEU A 383 -31.92 -22.50 -10.24
C LEU A 383 -31.65 -23.35 -11.50
N ALA A 384 -30.64 -22.93 -12.27
CA ALA A 384 -29.60 -23.74 -12.93
C ALA A 384 -29.89 -24.61 -14.17
N LEU A 385 -28.90 -24.56 -15.08
CA LEU A 385 -28.46 -25.54 -16.09
C LEU A 385 -29.18 -25.63 -17.46
N TRP A 386 -28.44 -25.27 -18.51
CA TRP A 386 -28.01 -26.06 -19.69
C TRP A 386 -27.01 -25.18 -20.46
N GLN A 387 -25.66 -25.34 -20.37
CA GLN A 387 -24.77 -26.36 -20.97
C GLN A 387 -25.05 -26.63 -22.46
N GLY A 388 -24.10 -26.67 -23.39
CA GLY A 388 -22.64 -26.57 -23.36
C GLY A 388 -22.09 -26.98 -24.74
N ALA A 389 -20.78 -26.77 -24.94
CA ALA A 389 -19.86 -27.33 -25.95
C ALA A 389 -19.17 -26.26 -26.81
N GLU A 390 -18.00 -25.84 -26.35
CA GLU A 390 -16.78 -25.99 -27.15
C GLU A 390 -15.59 -26.02 -26.19
N ALA A 391 -15.11 -27.23 -25.92
CA ALA A 391 -13.81 -27.46 -25.34
C ALA A 391 -12.82 -27.72 -26.47
N GLN A 392 -11.77 -26.90 -26.50
CA GLN A 392 -10.37 -27.17 -26.90
C GLN A 392 -9.80 -26.18 -27.92
N SER A 393 -9.17 -25.13 -27.39
CA SER A 393 -7.77 -24.77 -27.72
C SER A 393 -7.22 -23.87 -26.61
N GLY A 394 -6.11 -24.26 -25.98
CA GLY A 394 -5.54 -23.61 -24.81
C GLY A 394 -5.09 -22.17 -25.01
N GLY A 395 -5.48 -21.32 -24.05
CA GLY A 395 -5.03 -19.94 -23.82
C GLY A 395 -5.90 -19.36 -22.70
N GLY A 396 -5.38 -19.25 -21.48
CA GLY A 396 -6.17 -18.93 -20.27
C GLY A 396 -6.79 -17.51 -20.28
N ASN A 397 -8.03 -17.39 -19.81
CA ASN A 397 -8.72 -16.12 -19.58
C ASN A 397 -8.16 -15.40 -18.34
N VAL A 398 -6.99 -14.78 -18.46
CA VAL A 398 -6.41 -13.94 -17.39
C VAL A 398 -7.16 -12.59 -17.33
N ILE A 399 -7.53 -12.15 -16.13
CA ILE A 399 -8.09 -10.82 -15.88
C ILE A 399 -7.01 -9.78 -16.18
N LYS A 400 -7.26 -8.92 -17.16
CA LYS A 400 -6.33 -7.86 -17.58
C LYS A 400 -6.68 -6.46 -17.05
N ASN A 401 -7.78 -6.32 -16.29
CA ASN A 401 -8.28 -5.01 -15.88
C ASN A 401 -8.88 -5.05 -14.46
N ASP A 402 -8.53 -4.03 -13.68
CA ASP A 402 -9.00 -3.82 -12.31
C ASP A 402 -10.52 -3.61 -12.19
N THR A 403 -11.19 -3.22 -13.29
CA THR A 403 -12.64 -3.01 -13.34
C THR A 403 -13.43 -4.26 -12.95
N HIS A 404 -12.85 -5.45 -13.11
CA HIS A 404 -13.43 -6.70 -12.64
C HIS A 404 -13.77 -6.66 -11.14
N PHE A 405 -13.01 -5.90 -10.35
CA PHE A 405 -13.14 -5.86 -8.89
C PHE A 405 -13.91 -4.64 -8.37
N TYR A 406 -14.52 -3.85 -9.25
CA TYR A 406 -15.21 -2.62 -8.84
C TYR A 406 -16.38 -2.90 -7.88
N GLY A 407 -16.37 -2.18 -6.75
CA GLY A 407 -17.38 -2.32 -5.69
C GLY A 407 -17.07 -3.36 -4.62
N GLN A 408 -15.97 -4.13 -4.74
CA GLN A 408 -15.58 -5.10 -3.71
C GLN A 408 -15.07 -4.43 -2.42
N SER A 409 -14.36 -3.31 -2.53
CA SER A 409 -14.13 -2.38 -1.42
C SER A 409 -15.13 -1.21 -1.52
N PRO A 410 -16.06 -1.05 -0.56
CA PRO A 410 -17.09 -0.02 -0.65
C PRO A 410 -16.50 1.39 -0.49
N PRO A 411 -16.91 2.38 -1.28
CA PRO A 411 -16.38 3.73 -1.18
C PRO A 411 -16.90 4.45 0.07
N VAL A 412 -16.01 5.11 0.82
CA VAL A 412 -16.38 5.95 1.98
C VAL A 412 -15.79 7.36 1.83
N TYR A 413 -16.64 8.33 1.53
CA TYR A 413 -16.26 9.73 1.30
C TYR A 413 -17.29 10.68 1.93
N PRO A 414 -16.90 11.91 2.30
CA PRO A 414 -15.54 12.47 2.23
C PRO A 414 -14.60 11.89 3.30
N SER A 415 -13.29 12.18 3.18
CA SER A 415 -12.34 11.97 4.28
C SER A 415 -12.73 12.84 5.47
N PRO A 416 -12.91 12.29 6.69
CA PRO A 416 -13.21 13.08 7.88
C PRO A 416 -12.09 14.06 8.21
N GLU A 417 -12.44 15.31 8.47
CA GLU A 417 -11.48 16.32 8.95
C GLU A 417 -11.13 16.08 10.43
N ILE A 418 -9.90 16.44 10.82
CA ILE A 418 -9.46 16.40 12.21
C ILE A 418 -10.24 17.42 13.06
N VAL A 419 -10.66 16.99 14.24
CA VAL A 419 -11.45 17.80 15.19
C VAL A 419 -10.66 18.22 16.44
N GLY A 420 -9.43 17.74 16.57
CA GLY A 420 -8.53 18.04 17.69
C GLY A 420 -8.78 17.15 18.90
N ALA A 421 -10.03 16.89 19.30
CA ALA A 421 -10.40 16.01 20.43
C ALA A 421 -9.47 16.18 21.66
N GLU A 422 -8.81 15.11 22.12
CA GLU A 422 -7.85 15.14 23.25
C GLU A 422 -6.59 15.98 22.97
N TRP A 423 -6.35 16.38 21.72
CA TRP A 423 -5.24 17.22 21.24
C TRP A 423 -5.66 18.66 20.92
N ALA A 424 -6.72 19.16 21.57
CA ALA A 424 -7.33 20.46 21.27
C ALA A 424 -6.32 21.64 21.24
N ASP A 425 -5.35 21.67 22.15
CA ASP A 425 -4.33 22.72 22.20
C ASP A 425 -3.38 22.66 20.99
N ALA A 426 -2.87 21.46 20.69
CA ALA A 426 -2.01 21.23 19.54
C ALA A 426 -2.74 21.52 18.22
N TYR A 427 -4.00 21.11 18.13
CA TYR A 427 -4.86 21.37 16.99
C TYR A 427 -5.10 22.87 16.77
N THR A 428 -5.37 23.61 17.84
CA THR A 428 -5.57 25.06 17.77
C THR A 428 -4.32 25.77 17.26
N LYS A 429 -3.13 25.39 17.75
CA LYS A 429 -1.85 25.91 17.25
C LYS A 429 -1.61 25.53 15.79
N ALA A 430 -1.89 24.29 15.42
CA ALA A 430 -1.73 23.80 14.06
C ALA A 430 -2.60 24.56 13.07
N LYS A 431 -3.88 24.80 13.38
CA LYS A 431 -4.75 25.63 12.53
C LYS A 431 -4.20 27.03 12.33
N ALA A 432 -3.69 27.65 13.39
CA ALA A 432 -3.13 28.99 13.31
C ALA A 432 -1.86 29.03 12.43
N LEU A 433 -1.02 28.00 12.47
CA LEU A 433 0.17 27.90 11.62
C LEU A 433 -0.20 27.58 10.16
N VAL A 434 -1.06 26.59 9.93
CA VAL A 434 -1.48 26.15 8.59
C VAL A 434 -2.29 27.23 7.87
N ALA A 435 -3.04 28.08 8.59
CA ALA A 435 -3.73 29.23 8.00
C ALA A 435 -2.78 30.29 7.39
N GLN A 436 -1.49 30.28 7.77
CA GLN A 436 -0.47 31.18 7.22
C GLN A 436 0.32 30.56 6.05
N MET A 437 0.05 29.29 5.71
CA MET A 437 0.73 28.58 4.63
C MET A 437 0.08 28.85 3.27
N THR A 438 0.90 28.99 2.23
CA THR A 438 0.44 28.91 0.84
C THR A 438 -0.02 27.50 0.50
N LEU A 439 -0.75 27.32 -0.61
CA LEU A 439 -1.13 25.99 -1.08
C LEU A 439 0.11 25.12 -1.34
N GLU A 440 1.15 25.69 -1.95
CA GLU A 440 2.41 25.03 -2.22
C GLU A 440 3.14 24.61 -0.92
N GLU A 441 3.16 25.46 0.11
CA GLU A 441 3.72 25.11 1.43
C GLU A 441 2.92 23.97 2.10
N LYS A 442 1.58 23.99 2.02
CA LYS A 442 0.74 22.89 2.53
C LYS A 442 1.05 21.58 1.81
N VAL A 443 1.17 21.60 0.47
CA VAL A 443 1.48 20.40 -0.33
C VAL A 443 2.90 19.90 -0.04
N ASN A 444 3.88 20.77 0.20
CA ASN A 444 5.23 20.36 0.57
C ASN A 444 5.28 19.54 1.87
N LEU A 445 4.36 19.76 2.81
CA LEU A 445 4.25 18.91 4.02
C LEU A 445 3.75 17.50 3.71
N THR A 446 3.05 17.30 2.60
CA THR A 446 2.41 16.04 2.23
C THR A 446 3.32 15.10 1.45
N GLY A 447 4.56 15.47 1.14
CA GLY A 447 5.45 14.67 0.32
C GLY A 447 6.89 14.72 0.80
N GLY A 448 7.55 13.56 0.82
CA GLY A 448 8.96 13.46 1.18
C GLY A 448 9.92 14.07 0.14
N ILE A 449 11.10 14.42 0.64
CA ILE A 449 12.24 14.97 -0.10
C ILE A 449 13.53 14.31 0.41
N ASP A 450 14.56 14.21 -0.43
CA ASP A 450 15.93 13.88 0.02
C ASP A 450 16.64 15.16 0.47
N LEU A 451 16.84 15.30 1.79
CA LEU A 451 17.61 16.40 2.40
C LEU A 451 19.07 16.03 2.67
N GLY A 452 19.57 14.93 2.11
CA GLY A 452 20.94 14.48 2.29
C GLY A 452 21.24 13.88 3.67
N THR A 453 20.22 13.37 4.36
CA THR A 453 20.35 12.69 5.67
C THR A 453 20.17 11.18 5.52
N GLY A 454 20.49 10.43 6.58
CA GLY A 454 20.27 8.98 6.68
C GLY A 454 18.87 8.57 7.12
N CYS A 455 17.95 9.52 7.31
CA CYS A 455 16.54 9.24 7.63
C CYS A 455 15.89 8.44 6.49
N SER A 456 15.00 7.49 6.81
CA SER A 456 14.23 6.74 5.80
C SER A 456 13.40 7.69 4.92
N GLY A 457 12.88 8.79 5.48
CA GLY A 457 12.20 9.87 4.75
C GLY A 457 12.31 11.21 5.47
N THR A 458 12.21 12.32 4.74
CA THR A 458 12.25 13.66 5.34
C THR A 458 11.21 14.61 4.76
N ILE A 459 10.74 15.55 5.57
CA ILE A 459 9.87 16.66 5.18
C ILE A 459 10.65 17.97 5.26
N SER A 460 10.52 18.80 4.22
CA SER A 460 11.21 20.09 4.11
C SER A 460 10.84 21.05 5.27
N PRO A 461 11.79 21.83 5.78
CA PRO A 461 11.47 22.97 6.64
C PRO A 461 10.68 24.04 5.88
N ILE A 462 9.95 24.86 6.64
CA ILE A 462 9.31 26.11 6.18
C ILE A 462 9.85 27.24 7.05
N GLU A 463 11.00 27.78 6.65
CA GLU A 463 11.79 28.74 7.44
C GLU A 463 10.98 29.98 7.85
N ARG A 464 10.18 30.53 6.95
CA ARG A 464 9.32 31.70 7.19
C ARG A 464 8.35 31.51 8.36
N LEU A 465 7.96 30.27 8.64
CA LEU A 465 6.99 29.89 9.66
C LEU A 465 7.62 29.14 10.84
N ASN A 466 8.96 29.07 10.91
CA ASN A 466 9.71 28.33 11.94
C ASN A 466 9.28 26.85 12.08
N PHE A 467 8.86 26.21 10.98
CA PHE A 467 8.69 24.76 10.94
C PHE A 467 10.02 24.14 10.52
N THR A 468 10.61 23.32 11.38
CA THR A 468 11.99 22.78 11.22
C THR A 468 12.09 21.60 10.25
N GLY A 469 10.97 21.14 9.69
CA GLY A 469 10.93 19.90 8.93
C GLY A 469 10.76 18.69 9.84
N MET A 470 10.83 17.49 9.27
CA MET A 470 10.75 16.24 10.02
C MET A 470 11.63 15.16 9.44
N CYS A 471 12.24 14.35 10.31
CA CYS A 471 12.93 13.11 9.97
C CYS A 471 12.06 11.90 10.37
N LEU A 472 11.81 11.00 9.42
CA LEU A 472 11.12 9.73 9.63
C LEU A 472 12.15 8.61 9.46
N SER A 473 12.25 7.69 10.42
CA SER A 473 13.25 6.62 10.35
C SER A 473 12.77 5.31 10.97
N ASP A 474 13.21 4.20 10.38
CA ASP A 474 13.06 2.86 10.95
C ASP A 474 14.03 2.65 12.14
N ALA A 475 13.79 1.71 13.07
CA ALA A 475 12.78 0.64 13.07
C ALA A 475 12.04 0.50 14.42
N GLY A 476 11.06 -0.42 14.49
CA GLY A 476 10.25 -0.73 15.68
C GLY A 476 10.97 -1.45 16.83
N ASN A 477 12.28 -1.67 16.70
CA ASN A 477 13.17 -2.43 17.60
C ASN A 477 14.56 -1.81 17.76
N GLY A 478 14.76 -0.58 17.31
CA GLY A 478 16.02 0.16 17.39
C GLY A 478 16.21 1.01 16.15
N LEU A 479 17.08 2.00 16.23
CA LEU A 479 17.28 2.91 15.11
C LEU A 479 18.15 2.24 14.03
N ARG A 480 17.70 2.31 12.78
CA ARG A 480 18.37 1.78 11.60
C ARG A 480 19.26 2.84 10.95
N ASN A 481 20.24 2.40 10.16
CA ASN A 481 20.99 3.23 9.21
C ASN A 481 21.76 4.39 9.88
N THR A 482 22.22 4.18 11.10
CA THR A 482 23.06 5.13 11.82
C THR A 482 23.96 4.42 12.82
N ASP A 483 24.97 5.10 13.32
CA ASP A 483 25.90 4.59 14.32
C ASP A 483 25.49 4.99 15.76
N LEU A 484 26.23 4.50 16.76
CA LEU A 484 26.09 4.92 18.17
C LEU A 484 24.65 4.77 18.71
N VAL A 485 24.01 3.66 18.39
CA VAL A 485 22.63 3.30 18.80
C VAL A 485 22.58 1.88 19.38
N ASN A 486 21.43 1.51 19.95
CA ASN A 486 21.16 0.19 20.50
C ASN A 486 20.30 -0.66 19.56
N SER A 487 20.30 -1.97 19.81
CA SER A 487 19.29 -2.89 19.28
C SER A 487 18.50 -3.43 20.45
N TYR A 488 17.22 -3.09 20.51
CA TYR A 488 16.29 -3.63 21.49
C TYR A 488 15.80 -5.01 21.04
N PRO A 489 15.22 -5.82 21.94
CA PRO A 489 14.54 -7.05 21.54
C PRO A 489 13.45 -6.76 20.51
N SER A 490 13.30 -7.63 19.51
CA SER A 490 12.28 -7.46 18.46
C SER A 490 10.86 -7.70 18.99
N GLY A 491 9.84 -7.32 18.21
CA GLY A 491 8.43 -7.45 18.61
C GLY A 491 8.09 -8.85 19.13
N ILE A 492 8.50 -9.90 18.42
CA ILE A 492 8.28 -11.31 18.79
C ILE A 492 8.84 -11.66 20.17
N HIS A 493 10.01 -11.10 20.49
CA HIS A 493 10.68 -11.35 21.76
C HIS A 493 9.98 -10.61 22.91
N VAL A 494 9.47 -9.39 22.65
CA VAL A 494 8.62 -8.66 23.61
C VAL A 494 7.27 -9.36 23.78
N GLY A 495 6.68 -9.89 22.72
CA GLY A 495 5.50 -10.73 22.78
C GLY A 495 5.70 -11.93 23.70
N ALA A 496 6.85 -12.61 23.55
CA ALA A 496 7.21 -13.74 24.39
C ALA A 496 7.44 -13.38 25.87
N SER A 497 7.69 -12.10 26.19
CA SER A 497 7.83 -11.65 27.57
C SER A 497 6.50 -11.59 28.33
N TRP A 498 5.37 -11.35 27.63
CA TRP A 498 4.06 -11.08 28.21
C TRP A 498 4.08 -10.00 29.30
N ASN A 499 4.90 -8.96 29.12
CA ASN A 499 5.15 -7.93 30.12
C ASN A 499 4.85 -6.53 29.59
N LYS A 500 3.71 -5.97 30.06
CA LYS A 500 3.22 -4.62 29.70
C LYS A 500 4.20 -3.51 30.12
N GLU A 501 4.84 -3.67 31.27
CA GLU A 501 5.79 -2.68 31.80
C GLU A 501 7.08 -2.69 30.99
N LEU A 502 7.59 -3.88 30.67
CA LEU A 502 8.75 -4.02 29.80
C LEU A 502 8.50 -3.40 28.41
N ALA A 503 7.32 -3.62 27.82
CA ALA A 503 6.96 -3.00 26.54
C ALA A 503 6.97 -1.46 26.61
N PHE A 504 6.46 -0.88 27.70
CA PHE A 504 6.50 0.56 27.95
C PHE A 504 7.93 1.08 28.11
N LEU A 505 8.73 0.48 29.00
CA LEU A 505 10.11 0.89 29.27
C LEU A 505 11.02 0.75 28.03
N ARG A 506 10.82 -0.32 27.25
CA ARG A 506 11.48 -0.52 25.95
C ARG A 506 11.09 0.60 24.98
N GLY A 507 9.80 0.89 24.85
CA GLY A 507 9.30 1.97 24.02
C GLY A 507 9.89 3.33 24.41
N SER A 508 9.92 3.63 25.70
CA SER A 508 10.48 4.88 26.24
C SER A 508 11.98 5.03 25.99
N SER A 509 12.76 3.99 26.28
CA SER A 509 14.20 4.00 26.02
C SER A 509 14.50 4.19 24.53
N MET A 510 13.78 3.48 23.67
CA MET A 510 13.91 3.57 22.21
C MET A 510 13.49 4.95 21.69
N GLY A 511 12.36 5.50 22.15
CA GLY A 511 11.93 6.86 21.79
C GLY A 511 12.95 7.94 22.18
N GLY A 512 13.61 7.79 23.33
CA GLY A 512 14.66 8.73 23.78
C GLY A 512 15.92 8.67 22.90
N GLU A 513 16.27 7.49 22.38
CA GLU A 513 17.36 7.30 21.42
C GLU A 513 17.03 7.94 20.06
N PHE A 514 15.82 7.71 19.53
CA PHE A 514 15.31 8.33 18.30
C PHE A 514 15.31 9.86 18.39
N LYS A 515 14.82 10.42 19.51
CA LYS A 515 14.83 11.85 19.76
C LYS A 515 16.24 12.44 19.68
N ARG A 516 17.22 11.82 20.35
CA ARG A 516 18.61 12.33 20.39
C ARG A 516 19.28 12.33 19.03
N LYS A 517 18.87 11.43 18.14
CA LYS A 517 19.31 11.39 16.74
C LYS A 517 18.51 12.32 15.81
N GLY A 518 17.52 13.05 16.34
CA GLY A 518 16.72 14.02 15.61
C GLY A 518 15.58 13.38 14.79
N VAL A 519 15.09 12.20 15.17
CA VAL A 519 14.03 11.49 14.43
C VAL A 519 12.66 11.86 14.98
N ASN A 520 11.89 12.62 14.22
CA ASN A 520 10.54 13.06 14.58
C ASN A 520 9.51 11.93 14.61
N VAL A 521 9.62 10.98 13.67
CA VAL A 521 8.69 9.85 13.54
C VAL A 521 9.45 8.54 13.50
N LEU A 522 9.18 7.69 14.49
CA LEU A 522 9.66 6.31 14.54
C LEU A 522 8.73 5.44 13.69
N LEU A 523 9.28 4.74 12.69
CA LEU A 523 8.53 3.87 11.78
C LEU A 523 8.21 2.51 12.43
N GLY A 524 7.30 2.55 13.41
CA GLY A 524 6.82 1.45 14.23
C GLY A 524 6.08 1.98 15.46
N PRO A 525 5.69 1.10 16.41
CA PRO A 525 5.82 -0.37 16.40
C PRO A 525 4.99 -1.07 15.32
N VAL A 526 5.24 -2.36 15.11
CA VAL A 526 4.54 -3.19 14.12
C VAL A 526 3.46 -4.04 14.77
N VAL A 527 2.27 -4.06 14.17
CA VAL A 527 1.14 -4.94 14.53
C VAL A 527 0.44 -5.56 13.31
N GLY A 528 0.79 -5.12 12.10
CA GLY A 528 0.48 -5.77 10.82
C GLY A 528 1.81 -6.10 10.11
N PRO A 529 2.21 -7.37 9.97
CA PRO A 529 1.38 -8.58 10.00
C PRO A 529 0.81 -8.94 11.38
N ALA A 530 -0.42 -9.46 11.37
CA ALA A 530 -1.08 -10.17 12.47
C ALA A 530 -0.75 -11.68 12.46
N TRP A 531 0.19 -12.08 11.61
CA TRP A 531 0.75 -13.43 11.49
C TRP A 531 -0.26 -14.45 10.95
N ARG A 532 -1.09 -14.06 9.99
CA ARG A 532 -1.90 -15.03 9.26
C ARG A 532 -0.99 -16.06 8.59
N VAL A 533 -0.04 -15.62 7.76
CA VAL A 533 0.89 -16.54 7.09
C VAL A 533 2.00 -16.96 8.05
N VAL A 534 2.05 -18.25 8.36
CA VAL A 534 3.01 -18.82 9.33
C VAL A 534 4.45 -18.67 8.86
N ARG A 535 4.66 -18.79 7.55
CA ARG A 535 5.96 -18.56 6.89
C ARG A 535 6.26 -17.08 6.64
N GLY A 536 5.43 -16.13 7.10
CA GLY A 536 5.58 -14.71 6.86
C GLY A 536 6.98 -14.16 7.17
N GLY A 537 7.57 -13.42 6.22
CA GLY A 537 8.94 -12.90 6.31
C GLY A 537 9.17 -11.85 7.40
N ARG A 538 8.11 -11.14 7.83
CA ARG A 538 8.18 -10.01 8.77
C ARG A 538 7.38 -10.19 10.05
N ASN A 539 6.87 -11.39 10.31
CA ASN A 539 6.14 -11.71 11.54
C ASN A 539 6.92 -11.25 12.79
N TRP A 540 8.22 -11.49 12.81
CA TRP A 540 9.11 -11.13 13.93
C TRP A 540 9.11 -9.66 14.36
N GLU A 541 8.76 -8.73 13.46
CA GLU A 541 8.66 -7.30 13.79
C GLU A 541 7.47 -7.02 14.71
N GLY A 542 6.37 -7.80 14.56
CA GLY A 542 5.17 -7.74 15.38
C GLY A 542 5.27 -8.54 16.67
N PHE A 543 4.27 -8.40 17.56
CA PHE A 543 4.32 -8.98 18.90
C PHE A 543 3.81 -10.42 19.00
N SER A 544 2.66 -10.72 18.39
CA SER A 544 1.93 -11.96 18.63
C SER A 544 0.90 -12.21 17.53
N VAL A 545 0.55 -13.48 17.33
CA VAL A 545 -0.60 -13.94 16.52
C VAL A 545 -1.96 -13.55 17.13
N ASP A 546 -1.98 -13.27 18.45
CA ASP A 546 -3.22 -12.95 19.17
C ASP A 546 -3.46 -11.44 19.23
N PRO A 547 -4.66 -10.97 18.80
CA PRO A 547 -4.97 -9.55 18.71
C PRO A 547 -4.98 -8.84 20.08
N TYR A 548 -5.38 -9.53 21.16
CA TYR A 548 -5.43 -8.94 22.50
C TYR A 548 -4.02 -8.77 23.07
N LEU A 549 -3.16 -9.78 22.93
CA LEU A 549 -1.75 -9.68 23.36
C LEU A 549 -1.02 -8.59 22.56
N SER A 550 -1.16 -8.60 21.22
CA SER A 550 -0.58 -7.58 20.35
C SER A 550 -1.09 -6.17 20.71
N GLY A 551 -2.41 -6.00 20.85
CA GLY A 551 -3.05 -4.74 21.24
C GLY A 551 -2.55 -4.19 22.58
N SER A 552 -2.46 -5.06 23.59
CA SER A 552 -1.97 -4.67 24.93
C SER A 552 -0.52 -4.20 24.93
N LEU A 553 0.34 -4.83 24.13
CA LEU A 553 1.77 -4.50 24.08
C LEU A 553 2.06 -3.30 23.18
N VAL A 554 1.34 -3.14 22.06
CA VAL A 554 1.46 -1.93 21.23
C VAL A 554 0.94 -0.70 21.97
N TYR A 555 -0.16 -0.82 22.74
CA TYR A 555 -0.67 0.26 23.58
C TYR A 555 0.44 0.82 24.49
N LYS A 556 1.16 -0.07 25.18
CA LYS A 556 2.25 0.30 26.08
C LYS A 556 3.47 0.84 25.34
N SER A 557 3.81 0.24 24.20
CA SER A 557 4.93 0.71 23.36
C SER A 557 4.68 2.12 22.81
N VAL A 558 3.46 2.41 22.37
CA VAL A 558 3.05 3.75 21.89
C VAL A 558 3.17 4.79 22.99
N LEU A 559 2.65 4.50 24.19
CA LEU A 559 2.79 5.42 25.32
C LEU A 559 4.26 5.70 25.66
N GLY A 560 5.09 4.66 25.73
CA GLY A 560 6.51 4.80 26.04
C GLY A 560 7.25 5.63 24.99
N ILE A 561 7.09 5.34 23.69
CA ILE A 561 7.79 6.09 22.63
C ILE A 561 7.38 7.56 22.64
N GLN A 562 6.07 7.82 22.75
CA GLN A 562 5.53 9.15 22.57
C GLN A 562 5.74 10.08 23.76
N GLU A 563 5.93 9.55 24.97
CA GLU A 563 6.27 10.40 26.14
C GLU A 563 7.62 11.12 25.96
N GLN A 564 8.50 10.57 25.11
CA GLN A 564 9.78 11.19 24.77
C GLN A 564 9.62 12.35 23.79
N GLY A 565 8.46 12.50 23.17
CA GLY A 565 8.19 13.50 22.13
C GLY A 565 8.47 13.02 20.70
N VAL A 566 8.68 11.71 20.50
CA VAL A 566 8.79 11.08 19.17
C VAL A 566 7.44 10.50 18.77
N GLN A 567 7.01 10.75 17.54
CA GLN A 567 5.77 10.21 17.02
C GLN A 567 5.91 8.72 16.71
N THR A 568 4.90 7.92 17.00
CA THR A 568 4.83 6.54 16.47
C THR A 568 4.14 6.52 15.12
N SER A 569 4.63 5.66 14.23
CA SER A 569 4.01 5.29 12.96
C SER A 569 3.63 3.81 13.03
N VAL A 570 2.46 3.53 13.59
CA VAL A 570 2.04 2.13 13.81
C VAL A 570 1.69 1.50 12.46
N LYS A 571 2.28 0.31 12.19
CA LYS A 571 2.33 -0.25 10.83
C LYS A 571 2.14 -1.78 10.78
N HIS A 572 1.79 -2.36 9.63
CA HIS A 572 1.35 -1.71 8.38
C HIS A 572 -0.18 -1.82 8.28
N TYR A 573 -0.85 -0.69 8.07
CA TYR A 573 -2.30 -0.54 8.08
C TYR A 573 -2.89 -0.72 6.67
N ILE A 574 -3.55 -1.82 6.34
CA ILE A 574 -3.79 -2.99 7.16
C ILE A 574 -3.69 -4.25 6.29
N ALA A 575 -3.66 -5.42 6.92
CA ALA A 575 -3.64 -6.72 6.25
C ALA A 575 -2.41 -6.97 5.37
N ASN A 576 -1.25 -6.47 5.80
CA ASN A 576 0.05 -6.86 5.26
C ASN A 576 0.49 -8.20 5.87
N GLU A 577 -0.08 -9.30 5.38
CA GLU A 577 0.10 -10.63 5.98
C GLU A 577 1.07 -11.56 5.23
N GLN A 578 1.57 -11.15 4.06
CA GLN A 578 2.59 -11.89 3.30
C GLN A 578 3.49 -10.94 2.52
N GLU A 579 4.77 -11.30 2.36
CA GLU A 579 5.71 -10.53 1.55
C GLU A 579 5.59 -10.85 0.06
N THR A 580 5.25 -12.09 -0.26
CA THR A 580 5.05 -12.55 -1.64
C THR A 580 3.96 -11.71 -2.33
N TYR A 581 4.31 -11.07 -3.45
CA TYR A 581 3.47 -10.13 -4.19
C TYR A 581 2.98 -8.91 -3.38
N ARG A 582 3.69 -8.49 -2.32
CA ARG A 582 3.29 -7.30 -1.54
C ARG A 582 3.24 -6.02 -2.39
N MET A 583 4.11 -5.90 -3.40
CA MET A 583 4.17 -4.79 -4.37
C MET A 583 3.86 -5.30 -5.78
N PRO A 584 3.48 -4.41 -6.73
CA PRO A 584 3.46 -4.74 -8.15
C PRO A 584 4.80 -5.32 -8.61
N SER A 585 4.75 -6.28 -9.54
CA SER A 585 5.95 -6.93 -10.09
C SER A 585 5.87 -6.93 -11.63
N GLY A 586 7.03 -7.02 -12.31
CA GLY A 586 7.14 -6.82 -13.76
C GLY A 586 6.08 -7.56 -14.59
N GLY A 587 5.55 -6.89 -15.62
CA GLY A 587 4.32 -7.27 -16.32
C GLY A 587 3.11 -6.47 -15.82
N ASP A 588 1.89 -6.88 -16.19
CA ASP A 588 0.63 -6.28 -15.72
C ASP A 588 0.21 -6.78 -14.31
N LYS A 589 1.16 -7.19 -13.46
CA LYS A 589 0.86 -7.85 -12.17
C LYS A 589 0.83 -6.86 -11.00
N GLU A 590 -0.35 -6.69 -10.42
CA GLU A 590 -0.61 -5.85 -9.25
C GLU A 590 -0.19 -6.53 -7.93
N ALA A 591 -0.13 -5.76 -6.83
CA ALA A 591 0.07 -6.31 -5.49
C ALA A 591 -1.04 -7.30 -5.09
N VAL A 592 -0.77 -8.23 -4.17
CA VAL A 592 -1.79 -9.15 -3.63
C VAL A 592 -2.91 -8.39 -2.93
N SER A 593 -4.13 -8.88 -3.10
CA SER A 593 -5.32 -8.38 -2.40
C SER A 593 -5.66 -9.27 -1.21
N SER A 594 -5.53 -8.73 0.00
CA SER A 594 -6.06 -9.33 1.22
C SER A 594 -7.58 -9.12 1.28
N ASN A 595 -8.33 -10.19 1.06
CA ASN A 595 -9.79 -10.15 0.99
C ASN A 595 -10.39 -10.64 2.31
N ILE A 596 -10.97 -9.71 3.06
CA ILE A 596 -11.33 -9.91 4.48
C ILE A 596 -12.79 -9.52 4.69
N ASP A 597 -13.52 -10.40 5.38
CA ASP A 597 -14.87 -10.08 5.85
C ASP A 597 -14.84 -9.08 7.00
N ASP A 598 -15.95 -8.36 7.17
CA ASP A 598 -16.05 -7.26 8.11
C ASP A 598 -15.89 -7.70 9.57
N LYS A 599 -16.37 -8.90 9.96
CA LYS A 599 -16.20 -9.39 11.34
C LYS A 599 -14.74 -9.69 11.64
N THR A 600 -14.07 -10.38 10.73
CA THR A 600 -12.66 -10.73 10.88
C THR A 600 -11.76 -9.49 10.88
N MET A 601 -12.07 -8.49 10.07
CA MET A 601 -11.38 -7.19 10.11
C MET A 601 -11.42 -6.59 11.52
N HIS A 602 -12.60 -6.49 12.15
CA HIS A 602 -12.76 -5.86 13.47
C HIS A 602 -12.18 -6.71 14.62
N GLU A 603 -12.39 -8.02 14.61
CA GLU A 603 -12.04 -8.90 15.74
C GLU A 603 -10.57 -9.37 15.74
N VAL A 604 -9.85 -9.23 14.63
CA VAL A 604 -8.45 -9.67 14.49
C VAL A 604 -7.55 -8.52 14.09
N TYR A 605 -7.67 -8.05 12.85
CA TYR A 605 -6.65 -7.19 12.25
C TYR A 605 -6.72 -5.75 12.76
N LEU A 606 -7.94 -5.21 12.95
CA LEU A 606 -8.15 -3.84 13.39
C LEU A 606 -7.95 -3.67 14.90
N TRP A 607 -8.12 -4.74 15.68
CA TRP A 607 -8.02 -4.73 17.14
C TRP A 607 -6.73 -4.07 17.65
N PRO A 608 -5.51 -4.49 17.27
CA PRO A 608 -4.30 -3.86 17.77
C PRO A 608 -4.13 -2.41 17.28
N PHE A 609 -4.64 -2.05 16.10
CA PHE A 609 -4.66 -0.66 15.65
C PHE A 609 -5.64 0.19 16.46
N GLN A 610 -6.77 -0.35 16.89
CA GLN A 610 -7.71 0.32 17.79
C GLN A 610 -7.05 0.63 19.14
N ASP A 611 -6.28 -0.31 19.70
CA ASP A 611 -5.48 -0.07 20.91
C ASP A 611 -4.38 0.99 20.69
N ALA A 612 -3.71 0.98 19.53
CA ALA A 612 -2.72 2.00 19.18
C ALA A 612 -3.33 3.41 19.04
N VAL A 613 -4.50 3.52 18.40
CA VAL A 613 -5.24 4.79 18.30
C VAL A 613 -5.72 5.23 19.69
N LYS A 614 -6.18 4.30 20.55
CA LYS A 614 -6.54 4.60 21.94
C LYS A 614 -5.35 5.10 22.76
N ALA A 615 -4.15 4.57 22.53
CA ALA A 615 -2.90 5.06 23.13
C ALA A 615 -2.45 6.42 22.58
N GLY A 616 -3.11 6.93 21.54
CA GLY A 616 -2.84 8.23 20.94
C GLY A 616 -1.72 8.20 19.91
N THR A 617 -1.55 7.12 19.14
CA THR A 617 -0.52 7.08 18.08
C THR A 617 -0.62 8.30 17.14
N GLY A 618 0.52 8.93 16.87
CA GLY A 618 0.63 10.15 16.07
C GLY A 618 0.46 9.94 14.57
N ASN A 619 0.90 8.78 14.08
CA ASN A 619 0.92 8.43 12.68
C ASN A 619 0.55 6.95 12.47
N ILE A 620 -0.06 6.67 11.33
CA ILE A 620 -0.24 5.30 10.84
C ILE A 620 0.35 5.18 9.44
N MET A 621 1.06 4.08 9.18
CA MET A 621 1.58 3.77 7.86
C MET A 621 0.62 2.85 7.12
N CYS A 622 0.11 3.26 5.97
CA CYS A 622 -0.73 2.39 5.15
C CYS A 622 0.11 1.34 4.40
N SER A 623 -0.43 0.11 4.27
CA SER A 623 0.27 -1.05 3.72
C SER A 623 0.39 -1.03 2.19
N TYR A 624 1.33 -1.83 1.67
CA TYR A 624 1.50 -2.07 0.24
C TYR A 624 0.31 -2.81 -0.39
N GLN A 625 -0.24 -3.80 0.32
CA GLN A 625 -1.28 -4.68 -0.21
C GLN A 625 -2.53 -3.93 -0.61
N ARG A 626 -3.28 -4.54 -1.53
CA ARG A 626 -4.68 -4.19 -1.73
C ARG A 626 -5.52 -4.85 -0.62
N VAL A 627 -6.60 -4.21 -0.22
CA VAL A 627 -7.61 -4.77 0.69
C VAL A 627 -8.93 -4.77 -0.05
N ASN A 628 -9.54 -5.94 -0.23
CA ASN A 628 -10.72 -6.12 -1.09
C ASN A 628 -10.55 -5.42 -2.46
N ASN A 629 -9.38 -5.63 -3.08
CA ASN A 629 -8.94 -5.14 -4.38
C ASN A 629 -8.74 -3.62 -4.51
N SER A 630 -8.69 -2.88 -3.40
CA SER A 630 -8.28 -1.47 -3.37
C SER A 630 -7.02 -1.28 -2.54
N TYR A 631 -5.98 -0.65 -3.12
CA TYR A 631 -4.68 -0.41 -2.48
C TYR A 631 -4.79 0.20 -1.09
N GLY A 632 -4.04 -0.32 -0.11
CA GLY A 632 -4.10 0.11 1.30
C GLY A 632 -4.00 1.62 1.47
N CYS A 633 -3.09 2.26 0.73
CA CYS A 633 -2.89 3.71 0.72
C CYS A 633 -3.90 4.53 -0.12
N ALA A 634 -4.85 3.87 -0.79
CA ALA A 634 -5.93 4.51 -1.53
C ALA A 634 -7.31 3.90 -1.20
N ASN A 635 -7.42 3.13 -0.11
CA ASN A 635 -8.64 2.43 0.27
C ASN A 635 -9.49 3.28 1.21
N SER A 636 -10.56 3.86 0.68
CA SER A 636 -11.42 4.77 1.45
C SER A 636 -12.21 4.06 2.56
N LYS A 637 -12.57 2.77 2.42
CA LYS A 637 -13.22 2.03 3.50
C LYS A 637 -12.30 1.90 4.70
N THR A 638 -11.04 1.49 4.50
CA THR A 638 -10.11 1.29 5.62
C THR A 638 -9.66 2.63 6.21
N LEU A 639 -9.24 3.60 5.39
CA LEU A 639 -8.69 4.87 5.88
C LEU A 639 -9.78 5.84 6.38
N ASN A 640 -10.80 6.14 5.57
CA ASN A 640 -11.85 7.09 5.96
C ASN A 640 -12.89 6.42 6.87
N GLY A 641 -13.35 5.22 6.52
CA GLY A 641 -14.39 4.51 7.25
C GLY A 641 -13.90 3.97 8.59
N LEU A 642 -12.95 3.02 8.57
CA LEU A 642 -12.51 2.36 9.80
C LEU A 642 -11.58 3.28 10.63
N LEU A 643 -10.46 3.74 10.06
CA LEU A 643 -9.46 4.47 10.84
C LEU A 643 -9.93 5.86 11.31
N LYS A 644 -10.34 6.73 10.38
CA LYS A 644 -10.64 8.14 10.70
C LYS A 644 -12.04 8.33 11.28
N THR A 645 -13.04 7.57 10.82
CA THR A 645 -14.43 7.69 11.32
C THR A 645 -14.67 6.78 12.52
N GLU A 646 -14.49 5.47 12.39
CA GLU A 646 -14.85 4.53 13.46
C GLU A 646 -13.87 4.59 14.63
N LEU A 647 -12.57 4.57 14.39
CA LEU A 647 -11.55 4.62 15.46
C LEU A 647 -11.23 6.04 15.93
N GLY A 648 -11.77 7.06 15.27
CA GLY A 648 -11.60 8.47 15.66
C GLY A 648 -10.16 8.98 15.55
N PHE A 649 -9.35 8.45 14.63
CA PHE A 649 -7.93 8.79 14.49
C PHE A 649 -7.68 10.27 14.15
N GLN A 650 -6.93 10.96 15.03
CA GLN A 650 -6.60 12.39 14.88
C GLN A 650 -5.26 12.64 14.20
N GLY A 651 -4.37 11.64 14.14
CA GLY A 651 -3.06 11.75 13.50
C GLY A 651 -3.13 11.82 11.97
N PHE A 652 -2.00 11.58 11.31
CA PHE A 652 -1.89 11.55 9.86
C PHE A 652 -1.50 10.16 9.34
N VAL A 653 -1.91 9.84 8.11
CA VAL A 653 -1.57 8.59 7.42
C VAL A 653 -0.41 8.82 6.46
N VAL A 654 0.68 8.07 6.63
CA VAL A 654 1.83 8.05 5.73
C VAL A 654 1.78 6.82 4.83
N SER A 655 2.23 6.92 3.57
CA SER A 655 2.44 5.73 2.74
C SER A 655 3.62 4.91 3.26
N ASP A 656 3.55 3.59 3.10
CA ASP A 656 4.79 2.81 3.01
C ASP A 656 5.58 3.24 1.75
N TRP A 657 6.86 2.91 1.70
CA TRP A 657 7.80 3.43 0.71
C TRP A 657 7.51 2.86 -0.68
N GLY A 658 6.84 3.67 -1.52
CA GLY A 658 6.37 3.24 -2.84
C GLY A 658 4.98 2.60 -2.86
N ALA A 659 4.22 2.66 -1.75
CA ALA A 659 2.85 2.16 -1.67
C ALA A 659 1.79 3.15 -2.23
N GLN A 660 2.20 4.35 -2.64
CA GLN A 660 1.30 5.27 -3.32
C GLN A 660 1.17 4.87 -4.80
N HIS A 661 -0.04 4.51 -5.21
CA HIS A 661 -0.34 4.14 -6.61
C HIS A 661 -1.38 5.06 -7.27
N ALA A 662 -1.73 6.19 -6.64
CA ALA A 662 -2.67 7.16 -7.18
C ALA A 662 -2.49 8.57 -6.59
N GLY A 663 -2.84 9.60 -7.37
CA GLY A 663 -2.86 11.00 -6.94
C GLY A 663 -4.17 11.39 -6.24
N VAL A 664 -5.16 11.84 -7.01
CA VAL A 664 -6.47 12.31 -6.49
C VAL A 664 -7.17 11.25 -5.64
N ALA A 665 -7.16 9.99 -6.08
CA ALA A 665 -7.85 8.91 -5.37
C ALA A 665 -7.26 8.70 -3.95
N ALA A 666 -5.93 8.65 -3.82
CA ALA A 666 -5.28 8.50 -2.51
C ALA A 666 -5.53 9.72 -1.60
N ALA A 667 -5.47 10.93 -2.16
CA ALA A 667 -5.76 12.17 -1.43
C ALA A 667 -7.18 12.17 -0.84
N LEU A 668 -8.19 11.80 -1.65
CA LEU A 668 -9.59 11.77 -1.21
C LEU A 668 -9.90 10.55 -0.33
N ALA A 669 -9.18 9.44 -0.52
CA ALA A 669 -9.38 8.20 0.24
C ALA A 669 -8.82 8.26 1.67
N GLY A 670 -8.06 9.30 2.01
CA GLY A 670 -7.66 9.57 3.40
C GLY A 670 -6.16 9.52 3.67
N MET A 671 -5.31 9.34 2.67
CA MET A 671 -3.85 9.47 2.87
C MET A 671 -3.47 10.93 3.15
N ASP A 672 -2.40 11.18 3.91
CA ASP A 672 -1.97 12.52 4.32
C ASP A 672 -0.51 12.84 3.96
N MET A 673 0.36 11.83 3.81
CA MET A 673 1.77 12.01 3.49
C MET A 673 2.29 10.87 2.58
N ALA A 674 2.98 11.24 1.50
CA ALA A 674 3.61 10.33 0.56
C ALA A 674 5.11 10.21 0.83
N MET A 675 5.59 8.98 0.97
CA MET A 675 7.00 8.62 1.20
C MET A 675 7.50 7.57 0.19
N PRO A 676 8.78 7.61 -0.23
CA PRO A 676 9.80 8.60 0.16
C PRO A 676 9.65 9.96 -0.56
N SER A 677 8.78 10.05 -1.57
CA SER A 677 8.49 11.31 -2.25
C SER A 677 7.04 11.37 -2.72
N GLY A 678 6.48 12.58 -2.73
CA GLY A 678 5.18 12.85 -3.34
C GLY A 678 5.27 13.33 -4.79
N SER A 679 6.46 13.37 -5.41
CA SER A 679 6.66 14.02 -6.72
C SER A 679 5.93 13.33 -7.88
N GLU A 680 5.77 12.01 -7.82
CA GLU A 680 5.14 11.21 -8.87
C GLU A 680 3.64 11.45 -8.98
N PHE A 681 2.91 11.40 -7.87
CA PHE A 681 1.45 11.47 -7.85
C PHE A 681 0.89 12.76 -7.24
N TRP A 682 1.67 13.43 -6.38
CA TRP A 682 1.31 14.67 -5.69
C TRP A 682 2.28 15.79 -6.08
N GLY A 683 2.83 16.54 -5.13
CA GLY A 683 3.64 17.73 -5.41
C GLY A 683 2.89 18.71 -6.33
N LYS A 684 3.49 19.05 -7.48
CA LYS A 684 2.85 19.91 -8.50
C LYS A 684 1.48 19.40 -8.95
N HIS A 685 1.28 18.09 -9.02
CA HIS A 685 0.01 17.49 -9.45
C HIS A 685 -1.10 17.67 -8.41
N LEU A 686 -0.77 17.65 -7.12
CA LEU A 686 -1.76 17.91 -6.07
C LEU A 686 -2.15 19.40 -6.03
N VAL A 687 -1.18 20.30 -6.25
CA VAL A 687 -1.46 21.74 -6.42
C VAL A 687 -2.38 21.97 -7.62
N GLU A 688 -2.11 21.34 -8.75
CA GLU A 688 -2.96 21.42 -9.95
C GLU A 688 -4.36 20.85 -9.69
N ALA A 689 -4.45 19.69 -9.04
CA ALA A 689 -5.73 19.08 -8.68
C ALA A 689 -6.59 19.97 -7.78
N VAL A 690 -5.97 20.78 -6.91
CA VAL A 690 -6.69 21.79 -6.13
C VAL A 690 -7.11 22.97 -7.01
N LYS A 691 -6.20 23.52 -7.82
CA LYS A 691 -6.48 24.67 -8.70
C LYS A 691 -7.57 24.37 -9.75
N ASN A 692 -7.65 23.13 -10.23
CA ASN A 692 -8.65 22.70 -11.21
C ASN A 692 -9.94 22.14 -10.57
N GLY A 693 -10.02 22.07 -9.24
CA GLY A 693 -11.22 21.65 -8.50
C GLY A 693 -11.41 20.14 -8.32
N SER A 694 -10.47 19.30 -8.76
CA SER A 694 -10.53 17.84 -8.57
C SER A 694 -10.32 17.41 -7.11
N VAL A 695 -9.56 18.19 -6.33
CA VAL A 695 -9.37 18.00 -4.89
C VAL A 695 -9.75 19.30 -4.17
N PRO A 696 -10.66 19.27 -3.19
CA PRO A 696 -10.95 20.47 -2.40
C PRO A 696 -9.71 20.96 -1.63
N GLU A 697 -9.43 22.26 -1.59
CA GLU A 697 -8.32 22.80 -0.79
C GLU A 697 -8.45 22.44 0.71
N SER A 698 -9.69 22.30 1.21
CA SER A 698 -9.94 21.84 2.58
C SER A 698 -9.31 20.48 2.86
N ARG A 699 -9.27 19.58 1.86
CA ARG A 699 -8.65 18.26 2.02
C ARG A 699 -7.14 18.39 2.25
N VAL A 700 -6.44 19.18 1.45
CA VAL A 700 -4.99 19.41 1.61
C VAL A 700 -4.69 20.18 2.90
N THR A 701 -5.57 21.12 3.27
CA THR A 701 -5.49 21.85 4.55
C THR A 701 -5.64 20.89 5.73
N ASP A 702 -6.52 19.89 5.67
CA ASP A 702 -6.67 18.86 6.69
C ASP A 702 -5.42 17.98 6.80
N MET A 703 -4.82 17.54 5.67
CA MET A 703 -3.55 16.79 5.67
C MET A 703 -2.46 17.56 6.44
N ALA A 704 -2.25 18.82 6.06
CA ALA A 704 -1.28 19.70 6.71
C ALA A 704 -1.63 19.92 8.20
N THR A 705 -2.91 20.08 8.52
CA THR A 705 -3.36 20.27 9.91
C THR A 705 -3.10 19.03 10.76
N ARG A 706 -3.33 17.81 10.25
CA ARG A 706 -3.01 16.55 10.96
C ARG A 706 -1.51 16.42 11.23
N ILE A 707 -0.68 16.70 10.22
CA ILE A 707 0.78 16.67 10.34
C ILE A 707 1.27 17.66 11.40
N VAL A 708 0.86 18.92 11.29
CA VAL A 708 1.31 19.99 12.21
C VAL A 708 0.71 19.83 13.60
N THR A 709 -0.52 19.33 13.73
CA THR A 709 -1.11 19.00 15.04
C THR A 709 -0.26 17.96 15.75
N THR A 710 0.15 16.92 15.04
CA THR A 710 0.99 15.85 15.60
C THR A 710 2.36 16.39 16.02
N TRP A 711 2.97 17.25 15.20
CA TRP A 711 4.22 17.94 15.53
C TRP A 711 4.13 18.76 16.84
N TYR A 712 3.05 19.53 17.02
CA TYR A 712 2.80 20.27 18.27
C TYR A 712 2.45 19.36 19.46
N GLN A 713 1.68 18.31 19.23
CA GLN A 713 1.23 17.38 20.29
C GLN A 713 2.42 16.77 21.03
N PHE A 714 3.49 16.47 20.30
CA PHE A 714 4.72 15.88 20.85
C PHE A 714 5.83 16.90 21.09
N LYS A 715 5.49 18.20 21.14
CA LYS A 715 6.39 19.31 21.48
C LYS A 715 7.64 19.38 20.61
N GLN A 716 7.49 19.03 19.33
CA GLN A 716 8.59 19.02 18.37
C GLN A 716 8.98 20.42 17.87
N ASP A 717 8.19 21.42 18.24
CA ASP A 717 8.39 22.84 17.99
C ASP A 717 9.37 23.50 18.96
N THR A 718 9.59 22.90 20.14
CA THR A 718 10.26 23.58 21.27
C THR A 718 11.34 22.73 21.93
N LEU A 719 11.10 21.43 22.14
CA LEU A 719 11.94 20.57 22.97
C LEU A 719 12.59 19.43 22.16
N PHE A 720 12.86 19.66 20.88
CA PHE A 720 13.29 18.64 19.93
C PHE A 720 14.57 19.06 19.19
N PRO A 721 15.55 18.16 19.01
CA PRO A 721 16.74 18.46 18.23
C PRO A 721 16.43 18.75 16.75
N GLU A 722 17.39 19.36 16.05
CA GLU A 722 17.33 19.51 14.59
C GLU A 722 17.02 18.16 13.90
N PRO A 723 16.03 18.10 13.00
CA PRO A 723 15.68 16.88 12.30
C PRO A 723 16.89 16.24 11.61
N GLY A 724 17.15 14.97 11.92
CA GLY A 724 18.25 14.19 11.34
C GLY A 724 19.67 14.53 11.83
N VAL A 725 19.84 15.30 12.93
CA VAL A 725 21.17 15.73 13.44
C VAL A 725 22.19 14.61 13.65
N GLY A 726 21.74 13.38 13.93
CA GLY A 726 22.58 12.20 14.11
C GLY A 726 22.38 11.13 13.02
N MET A 727 21.78 11.49 11.89
CA MET A 727 21.46 10.59 10.78
C MET A 727 22.30 10.97 9.56
N PRO A 728 23.57 10.56 9.47
CA PRO A 728 24.39 10.84 8.30
C PRO A 728 23.92 10.00 7.10
N LYS A 729 23.97 10.56 5.89
CA LYS A 729 23.70 9.80 4.65
C LYS A 729 24.73 8.70 4.41
N ASP A 730 25.97 8.92 4.83
CA ASP A 730 27.06 7.95 4.77
C ASP A 730 27.77 7.89 6.13
N VAL A 731 27.56 6.78 6.84
CA VAL A 731 28.20 6.49 8.14
C VAL A 731 29.70 6.18 8.03
N THR A 732 30.21 5.87 6.83
CA THR A 732 31.64 5.58 6.61
C THR A 732 32.47 6.85 6.38
N GLY A 733 31.83 7.94 5.98
CA GLY A 733 32.45 9.26 5.82
C GLY A 733 32.47 10.08 7.12
N PRO A 734 33.26 11.17 7.17
CA PRO A 734 33.25 12.09 8.31
C PRO A 734 31.86 12.70 8.55
N HIS A 735 31.35 12.58 9.77
CA HIS A 735 30.06 13.15 10.17
C HIS A 735 30.06 13.55 11.66
N LYS A 736 29.00 14.23 12.10
CA LYS A 736 28.87 14.75 13.47
C LYS A 736 28.69 13.59 14.47
N PHE A 737 29.52 13.55 15.49
CA PHE A 737 29.34 12.62 16.62
C PHE A 737 28.06 12.97 17.40
N VAL A 738 27.10 12.04 17.41
CA VAL A 738 25.85 12.15 18.20
C VAL A 738 25.60 10.81 18.89
N GLU A 739 25.79 10.78 20.21
CA GLU A 739 25.57 9.59 21.03
C GLU A 739 24.06 9.35 21.22
N GLY A 740 23.56 8.32 20.54
CA GLY A 740 22.18 7.89 20.60
C GLY A 740 21.87 6.96 21.77
N ARG A 741 22.85 6.37 22.47
CA ARG A 741 22.60 5.43 23.57
C ARG A 741 22.50 6.11 24.92
N ASP A 742 21.60 5.67 25.79
CA ASP A 742 21.51 6.14 27.17
C ASP A 742 21.95 5.01 28.11
N PRO A 743 22.93 5.23 29.01
CA PRO A 743 23.33 4.24 30.00
C PRO A 743 22.18 3.72 30.87
N SER A 744 21.15 4.56 31.13
CA SER A 744 19.96 4.18 31.90
C SER A 744 19.07 3.15 31.18
N ALA A 745 19.23 2.96 29.86
CA ALA A 745 18.53 1.93 29.10
C ALA A 745 19.10 0.51 29.33
N ARG A 746 20.28 0.38 29.93
CA ARG A 746 20.97 -0.92 30.08
C ARG A 746 20.17 -1.98 30.83
N PRO A 747 19.50 -1.69 31.97
CA PRO A 747 18.63 -2.66 32.63
C PRO A 747 17.47 -3.11 31.75
N VAL A 748 16.89 -2.20 30.95
CA VAL A 748 15.78 -2.51 30.05
C VAL A 748 16.23 -3.38 28.88
N LEU A 749 17.41 -3.11 28.31
CA LEU A 749 18.01 -3.93 27.25
C LEU A 749 18.27 -5.36 27.74
N PHE A 750 18.92 -5.49 28.91
CA PHE A 750 19.24 -6.79 29.49
C PHE A 750 17.98 -7.55 29.90
N GLN A 751 17.09 -6.94 30.68
CA GLN A 751 15.85 -7.59 31.12
C GLN A 751 14.95 -7.92 29.93
N GLY A 752 14.92 -7.04 28.93
CA GLY A 752 14.22 -7.27 27.67
C GLY A 752 14.73 -8.49 26.93
N ALA A 753 16.05 -8.69 26.88
CA ALA A 753 16.66 -9.88 26.30
C ALA A 753 16.42 -11.14 27.15
N VAL A 754 16.32 -11.03 28.47
CA VAL A 754 16.05 -12.18 29.35
C VAL A 754 14.61 -12.69 29.18
N GLU A 755 13.62 -11.81 29.21
CA GLU A 755 12.22 -12.21 29.39
C GLU A 755 11.57 -12.88 28.18
N GLY A 756 12.09 -12.70 26.97
CA GLY A 756 11.53 -13.34 25.77
C GLY A 756 12.14 -14.70 25.41
N HIS A 757 13.08 -15.21 26.22
CA HIS A 757 13.54 -16.60 26.11
C HIS A 757 12.50 -17.55 26.71
N VAL A 758 12.08 -18.55 25.92
CA VAL A 758 11.04 -19.50 26.30
C VAL A 758 11.63 -20.91 26.41
N LEU A 759 11.70 -21.43 27.63
CA LEU A 759 12.08 -22.81 27.90
C LEU A 759 10.88 -23.72 27.63
N VAL A 760 10.94 -24.62 26.65
CA VAL A 760 9.81 -25.49 26.28
C VAL A 760 10.02 -26.96 26.64
N LYS A 761 11.28 -27.35 26.89
CA LYS A 761 11.64 -28.68 27.38
C LYS A 761 12.75 -28.55 28.41
N ASN A 762 12.65 -29.27 29.52
CA ASN A 762 13.75 -29.48 30.45
C ASN A 762 13.55 -30.82 31.18
N THR A 763 14.43 -31.76 30.92
CA THR A 763 14.39 -33.13 31.44
C THR A 763 15.76 -33.50 32.02
N LYS A 764 15.79 -34.53 32.88
CA LYS A 764 16.99 -34.95 33.64
C LYS A 764 17.60 -33.82 34.51
N ASN A 765 16.83 -32.77 34.82
CA ASN A 765 17.31 -31.55 35.48
C ASN A 765 18.58 -31.01 34.83
N THR A 766 18.63 -30.99 33.49
CA THR A 766 19.81 -30.54 32.74
C THR A 766 20.06 -29.06 32.95
N LEU A 767 18.99 -28.26 32.89
CA LEU A 767 19.04 -26.84 33.22
C LEU A 767 18.40 -26.58 34.59
N PRO A 768 18.91 -25.61 35.38
CA PRO A 768 20.10 -24.81 35.09
C PRO A 768 21.41 -25.59 35.20
N LEU A 769 22.40 -25.20 34.41
CA LEU A 769 23.78 -25.66 34.51
C LEU A 769 24.33 -25.26 35.88
N LYS A 770 24.93 -26.23 36.59
CA LYS A 770 25.56 -25.98 37.89
C LYS A 770 27.06 -25.78 37.72
N SER A 771 27.80 -26.88 37.75
CA SER A 771 29.26 -26.91 37.62
C SER A 771 29.64 -28.04 36.65
N PRO A 772 29.40 -27.87 35.34
CA PRO A 772 29.81 -28.86 34.35
C PRO A 772 31.33 -29.01 34.37
N ARG A 773 31.84 -30.25 34.29
CA ARG A 773 33.28 -30.54 34.17
C ARG A 773 33.79 -30.25 32.77
N MET A 774 32.92 -30.28 31.77
CA MET A 774 33.23 -29.95 30.38
C MET A 774 31.97 -29.58 29.62
N LEU A 775 32.05 -28.51 28.83
CA LEU A 775 31.01 -28.09 27.90
C LEU A 775 31.51 -28.17 26.46
N SER A 776 30.64 -28.60 25.55
CA SER A 776 30.90 -28.56 24.11
C SER A 776 29.78 -27.81 23.39
N LEU A 777 30.15 -26.81 22.60
CA LEU A 777 29.22 -25.94 21.88
C LEU A 777 29.23 -26.26 20.39
N PHE A 778 28.05 -26.35 19.80
CA PHE A 778 27.89 -26.67 18.39
C PHE A 778 26.94 -25.71 17.70
N GLY A 779 27.11 -25.56 16.40
CA GLY A 779 26.17 -24.86 15.55
C GLY A 779 26.49 -23.40 15.29
N TYR A 780 26.12 -22.99 14.09
CA TYR A 780 26.52 -21.75 13.46
C TYR A 780 25.95 -20.50 14.16
N SER A 781 24.82 -20.62 14.87
CA SER A 781 24.16 -19.50 15.56
C SER A 781 24.77 -19.19 16.94
N ALA A 782 25.90 -19.78 17.31
CA ALA A 782 26.56 -19.54 18.61
C ALA A 782 27.50 -18.34 18.59
N LYS A 783 28.16 -18.06 17.47
CA LYS A 783 29.19 -17.02 17.31
C LYS A 783 28.61 -15.70 16.81
N SER A 784 29.38 -14.63 16.92
CA SER A 784 29.10 -13.36 16.23
C SER A 784 29.29 -13.54 14.71
N PRO A 785 28.57 -12.76 13.88
CA PRO A 785 28.86 -12.72 12.44
C PRO A 785 30.31 -12.34 12.16
N ASP A 786 30.88 -12.86 11.08
CA ASP A 786 32.28 -12.61 10.72
C ASP A 786 32.54 -11.14 10.34
N LEU A 787 31.49 -10.39 9.98
CA LEU A 787 31.52 -8.97 9.70
C LEU A 787 30.38 -8.27 10.45
N PHE A 788 30.74 -7.32 11.31
CA PHE A 788 29.78 -6.53 12.09
C PHE A 788 30.23 -5.06 12.16
N ALA A 789 30.18 -4.37 11.02
CA ALA A 789 30.59 -2.99 10.88
C ALA A 789 29.96 -2.38 9.60
N PRO A 790 29.83 -1.03 9.53
CA PRO A 790 29.54 -0.37 8.26
C PRO A 790 30.70 -0.60 7.27
N VAL A 791 30.36 -0.91 6.02
CA VAL A 791 31.34 -1.22 4.97
C VAL A 791 31.14 -0.29 3.78
N ALA A 792 32.24 0.21 3.21
CA ALA A 792 32.21 1.08 2.04
C ALA A 792 31.80 0.31 0.76
N GLY A 793 31.08 1.01 -0.13
CA GLY A 793 30.61 0.50 -1.43
C GLY A 793 29.13 0.09 -1.41
N ALA A 794 28.39 0.43 -2.47
CA ALA A 794 26.93 0.40 -2.51
C ALA A 794 26.28 -0.95 -2.15
N LEU A 795 26.89 -2.08 -2.52
CA LEU A 795 26.39 -3.42 -2.18
C LEU A 795 26.76 -3.83 -0.74
N ASN A 796 27.96 -3.45 -0.28
CA ASN A 796 28.46 -3.82 1.04
C ASN A 796 27.87 -2.96 2.16
N SER A 797 27.55 -1.70 1.88
CA SER A 797 26.91 -0.79 2.84
C SER A 797 25.51 -1.25 3.22
N GLN A 798 24.85 -2.04 2.36
CA GLN A 798 23.52 -2.58 2.63
C GLN A 798 23.54 -3.76 3.59
N ILE A 799 24.64 -4.51 3.74
CA ILE A 799 24.68 -5.72 4.58
C ILE A 799 24.38 -5.38 6.04
N TRP A 800 25.12 -4.42 6.60
CA TRP A 800 24.94 -3.97 7.99
C TRP A 800 23.63 -3.22 8.19
N VAL A 801 23.27 -2.33 7.26
CA VAL A 801 22.07 -1.50 7.36
C VAL A 801 20.78 -2.31 7.22
N SER A 802 20.81 -3.44 6.52
CA SER A 802 19.64 -4.32 6.33
C SER A 802 19.59 -5.48 7.32
N GLY A 803 20.55 -5.63 8.23
CA GLY A 803 20.57 -6.74 9.18
C GLY A 803 20.86 -8.09 8.52
N ALA A 804 21.62 -8.09 7.41
CA ALA A 804 21.94 -9.25 6.60
C ALA A 804 23.29 -9.90 6.98
N GLU A 805 23.87 -9.55 8.13
CA GLU A 805 25.18 -10.07 8.56
C GLU A 805 25.14 -11.57 8.87
N SER A 806 23.99 -12.07 9.32
CA SER A 806 23.81 -13.48 9.67
C SER A 806 23.61 -14.40 8.45
N ILE A 807 23.43 -13.87 7.24
CA ILE A 807 23.27 -14.69 6.01
C ILE A 807 24.55 -14.75 5.18
N ASP A 808 24.60 -15.68 4.23
CA ASP A 808 25.69 -15.72 3.26
C ASP A 808 25.60 -14.48 2.36
N VAL A 809 26.70 -13.73 2.27
CA VAL A 809 26.76 -12.51 1.45
C VAL A 809 26.50 -12.81 -0.03
N ASN A 810 26.88 -13.99 -0.54
CA ASN A 810 26.59 -14.38 -1.90
C ASN A 810 25.10 -14.65 -2.11
N GLU A 811 24.43 -15.22 -1.10
CA GLU A 811 22.97 -15.39 -1.10
C GLU A 811 22.28 -14.02 -1.09
N PHE A 812 22.73 -13.10 -0.23
CA PHE A 812 22.23 -11.73 -0.18
C PHE A 812 22.39 -10.98 -1.51
N ILE A 813 23.60 -11.01 -2.10
CA ILE A 813 23.89 -10.35 -3.37
C ILE A 813 23.08 -10.97 -4.52
N SER A 814 22.99 -12.30 -4.57
CA SER A 814 22.16 -13.00 -5.55
C SER A 814 20.70 -12.55 -5.45
N ASN A 815 20.17 -12.43 -4.24
CA ASN A 815 18.79 -11.99 -3.99
C ASN A 815 18.54 -10.53 -4.39
N ILE A 816 19.51 -9.63 -4.14
CA ILE A 816 19.43 -8.23 -4.58
C ILE A 816 19.46 -8.11 -6.10
N ILE A 817 20.29 -8.90 -6.78
CA ILE A 817 20.50 -8.79 -8.23
C ILE A 817 19.37 -9.45 -9.04
N SER A 818 18.81 -10.55 -8.54
CA SER A 818 17.91 -11.38 -9.34
C SER A 818 16.45 -10.93 -9.34
N PHE A 819 16.00 -10.15 -8.34
CA PHE A 819 14.58 -9.73 -8.13
C PHE A 819 13.57 -10.87 -8.40
N SER A 820 14.01 -12.12 -8.24
CA SER A 820 13.29 -13.27 -8.76
C SER A 820 12.42 -13.81 -7.64
N PRO A 821 11.10 -13.93 -7.85
CA PRO A 821 10.23 -14.65 -6.91
C PRO A 821 10.57 -16.15 -6.80
N ASN A 822 11.47 -16.66 -7.66
CA ASN A 822 11.98 -18.03 -7.65
C ASN A 822 13.39 -18.16 -7.06
N ALA A 823 13.95 -17.11 -6.43
CA ALA A 823 15.24 -17.21 -5.76
C ALA A 823 15.15 -18.20 -4.58
N SER A 824 16.13 -19.12 -4.47
CA SER A 824 16.20 -20.06 -3.36
C SER A 824 16.66 -19.34 -2.10
N HIS A 825 15.72 -18.93 -1.26
CA HIS A 825 16.02 -18.36 0.06
C HIS A 825 16.33 -19.45 1.09
N SER A 826 17.30 -19.21 1.97
CA SER A 826 17.63 -20.09 3.09
C SER A 826 16.65 -19.89 4.24
N SER A 827 16.23 -20.99 4.88
CA SER A 827 15.47 -20.97 6.14
C SER A 827 16.34 -20.59 7.35
N ILE A 828 17.65 -20.50 7.18
CA ILE A 828 18.66 -20.30 8.23
C ILE A 828 19.69 -19.23 7.84
N GLY A 829 20.13 -18.45 8.83
CA GLY A 829 21.26 -17.54 8.69
C GLY A 829 22.54 -18.22 9.17
N ARG A 830 23.40 -18.71 8.25
CA ARG A 830 24.58 -19.52 8.60
C ARG A 830 25.76 -18.74 9.19
N ASN A 831 25.76 -17.42 9.13
CA ASN A 831 26.88 -16.59 9.53
C ASN A 831 26.69 -15.97 10.92
N GLY A 832 26.45 -16.81 11.93
CA GLY A 832 26.40 -16.35 13.32
C GLY A 832 25.00 -16.17 13.91
N THR A 833 24.99 -15.56 15.09
CA THR A 833 23.80 -15.32 15.92
C THR A 833 22.85 -14.34 15.25
N LEU A 834 21.55 -14.58 15.42
CA LEU A 834 20.48 -13.73 14.90
C LEU A 834 19.87 -12.90 16.05
N ILE A 835 19.97 -11.56 15.99
CA ILE A 835 19.44 -10.65 17.02
C ILE A 835 18.24 -9.81 16.57
N HIS A 836 18.04 -9.71 15.26
CA HIS A 836 16.88 -9.18 14.54
C HIS A 836 16.78 -9.94 13.20
N GLY A 837 15.65 -9.85 12.48
CA GLY A 837 15.61 -10.30 11.08
C GLY A 837 16.27 -9.29 10.14
N CYS A 838 16.18 -9.53 8.82
CA CYS A 838 16.63 -8.54 7.83
C CYS A 838 15.49 -7.69 7.23
N GLY A 839 15.87 -6.58 6.60
CA GLY A 839 14.95 -5.62 5.99
C GLY A 839 14.95 -4.26 6.68
N SER A 840 13.86 -3.52 6.52
CA SER A 840 13.66 -2.21 7.15
C SER A 840 13.48 -2.31 8.66
N GLY A 841 13.06 -3.47 9.20
CA GLY A 841 13.02 -3.77 10.63
C GLY A 841 14.40 -3.98 11.28
N ALA A 842 15.48 -4.04 10.51
CA ALA A 842 16.82 -4.24 11.05
C ALA A 842 17.32 -3.02 11.84
N THR A 843 18.33 -3.23 12.68
CA THR A 843 18.93 -2.19 13.51
C THR A 843 20.44 -2.20 13.33
N THR A 844 21.11 -1.12 13.73
CA THR A 844 22.57 -0.96 13.53
C THR A 844 23.29 -0.75 14.88
N PRO A 845 23.26 -1.74 15.80
CA PRO A 845 23.72 -1.50 17.16
C PRO A 845 25.23 -1.33 17.23
N ALA A 846 25.68 -0.42 18.09
CA ALA A 846 27.11 -0.17 18.31
C ALA A 846 27.82 -1.31 19.06
N VAL A 847 27.06 -2.15 19.78
CA VAL A 847 27.56 -3.29 20.56
C VAL A 847 26.54 -4.41 20.47
N PHE A 848 27.02 -5.63 20.35
CA PHE A 848 26.25 -6.87 20.45
C PHE A 848 27.13 -7.96 21.07
N THR A 849 26.51 -8.90 21.81
CA THR A 849 27.19 -10.06 22.42
C THR A 849 26.55 -11.38 21.98
N ALA A 850 27.34 -12.28 21.41
CA ALA A 850 26.89 -13.61 21.01
C ALA A 850 26.96 -14.63 22.17
N PRO A 851 26.16 -15.73 22.14
CA PRO A 851 26.21 -16.78 23.16
C PRO A 851 27.62 -17.33 23.43
N PHE A 852 28.41 -17.56 22.38
CA PHE A 852 29.76 -18.10 22.53
C PHE A 852 30.67 -17.18 23.33
N GLU A 853 30.60 -15.87 23.08
CA GLU A 853 31.43 -14.88 23.77
C GLU A 853 31.12 -14.88 25.28
N SER A 854 29.84 -14.82 25.62
CA SER A 854 29.37 -14.84 27.01
C SER A 854 29.67 -16.18 27.71
N LEU A 855 29.50 -17.32 27.02
CA LEU A 855 29.84 -18.64 27.55
C LEU A 855 31.35 -18.79 27.78
N LYS A 856 32.18 -18.27 26.88
CA LYS A 856 33.64 -18.29 27.03
C LYS A 856 34.08 -17.50 28.27
N ILE A 857 33.47 -16.34 28.52
CA ILE A 857 33.72 -15.55 29.74
C ILE A 857 33.29 -16.34 30.98
N ARG A 858 32.10 -16.93 30.99
CA ARG A 858 31.61 -17.72 32.13
C ARG A 858 32.48 -18.95 32.39
N ALA A 859 32.84 -19.69 31.35
CA ALA A 859 33.70 -20.86 31.43
C ALA A 859 35.10 -20.53 31.95
N ALA A 860 35.70 -19.40 31.52
CA ALA A 860 36.98 -18.94 32.03
C ALA A 860 36.92 -18.56 33.53
N ARG A 861 35.80 -17.97 33.98
CA ARG A 861 35.59 -17.65 35.40
C ARG A 861 35.45 -18.89 36.26
N ASP A 862 34.75 -19.89 35.74
CA ASP A 862 34.41 -21.11 36.47
C ASP A 862 35.44 -22.25 36.23
N ASP A 863 36.55 -21.97 35.54
CA ASP A 863 37.59 -22.94 35.12
C ASP A 863 37.02 -24.21 34.44
N THR A 864 36.01 -24.00 33.59
CA THR A 864 35.32 -25.07 32.86
C THR A 864 35.93 -25.26 31.46
N PRO A 865 36.50 -26.43 31.12
CA PRO A 865 36.86 -26.78 29.75
C PRO A 865 35.71 -26.56 28.76
N LEU A 866 35.98 -25.81 27.69
CA LEU A 866 35.00 -25.44 26.67
C LEU A 866 35.51 -25.79 25.27
N PHE A 867 34.89 -26.77 24.62
CA PHE A 867 35.13 -27.13 23.23
C PHE A 867 34.05 -26.52 22.33
N HIS A 868 34.37 -26.27 21.06
CA HIS A 868 33.37 -25.81 20.10
C HIS A 868 33.65 -26.25 18.67
N ASP A 869 32.58 -26.49 17.92
CA ASP A 869 32.58 -26.65 16.46
C ASP A 869 31.34 -25.97 15.86
N PHE A 870 31.56 -24.85 15.18
CA PHE A 870 30.50 -24.05 14.56
C PHE A 870 30.38 -24.26 13.05
N VAL A 871 31.16 -25.18 12.48
CA VAL A 871 31.32 -25.35 11.03
C VAL A 871 30.73 -26.67 10.57
N SER A 872 30.99 -27.77 11.29
CA SER A 872 30.61 -29.11 10.84
C SER A 872 29.12 -29.37 11.00
N ALA A 873 28.48 -29.93 9.96
CA ALA A 873 27.11 -30.45 10.05
C ALA A 873 27.03 -31.71 10.92
N GLU A 874 28.11 -32.50 10.93
CA GLU A 874 28.24 -33.75 11.68
C GLU A 874 29.49 -33.72 12.57
N PRO A 875 29.47 -32.94 13.65
CA PRO A 875 30.64 -32.80 14.52
C PRO A 875 30.89 -34.05 15.37
N ILE A 876 32.13 -34.23 15.78
CA ILE A 876 32.54 -35.24 16.77
C ILE A 876 32.41 -34.62 18.17
N VAL A 877 31.84 -35.36 19.11
CA VAL A 877 31.72 -34.94 20.51
C VAL A 877 32.75 -35.67 21.37
N ASP A 878 33.51 -34.93 22.18
CA ASP A 878 34.39 -35.55 23.18
C ASP A 878 33.54 -36.34 24.20
N PRO A 879 33.80 -37.65 24.42
CA PRO A 879 33.04 -38.49 25.35
C PRO A 879 33.04 -38.02 26.81
N LEU A 880 33.98 -37.14 27.22
CA LEU A 880 34.04 -36.53 28.55
C LEU A 880 33.12 -35.31 28.70
N THR A 881 32.48 -34.85 27.61
CA THR A 881 31.56 -33.71 27.64
C THR A 881 30.36 -34.00 28.57
N ASP A 882 30.14 -33.15 29.57
CA ASP A 882 28.99 -33.30 30.48
C ASP A 882 27.69 -32.79 29.86
N THR A 883 27.75 -31.71 29.09
CA THR A 883 26.58 -31.11 28.43
C THR A 883 27.00 -30.49 27.11
N CYS A 884 26.26 -30.84 26.07
CA CYS A 884 26.39 -30.25 24.75
C CYS A 884 25.32 -29.20 24.54
N ILE A 885 25.69 -28.06 23.94
CA ILE A 885 24.74 -27.00 23.61
C ILE A 885 24.79 -26.76 22.11
N VAL A 886 23.66 -26.95 21.43
CA VAL A 886 23.52 -26.77 19.99
C VAL A 886 22.74 -25.50 19.70
N PHE A 887 23.31 -24.62 18.89
CA PHE A 887 22.73 -23.34 18.51
C PHE A 887 22.31 -23.34 17.04
N GLY A 888 21.02 -23.16 16.80
CA GLY A 888 20.43 -22.94 15.49
C GLY A 888 19.69 -21.61 15.40
N ASN A 889 19.20 -21.26 14.23
CA ASN A 889 18.30 -20.14 14.06
C ASN A 889 17.19 -20.47 13.04
N ALA A 890 16.15 -19.63 13.02
CA ALA A 890 15.15 -19.62 11.97
C ALA A 890 15.09 -18.21 11.40
N PHE A 891 15.59 -18.05 10.18
CA PHE A 891 15.77 -16.75 9.55
C PHE A 891 14.49 -16.27 8.88
N ALA A 892 14.32 -14.95 8.80
CA ALA A 892 13.22 -14.27 8.13
C ALA A 892 13.68 -12.87 7.68
N CYS A 893 13.11 -12.38 6.58
CA CYS A 893 13.44 -11.09 6.02
C CYS A 893 12.21 -10.39 5.44
N GLU A 894 12.28 -9.08 5.38
CA GLU A 894 11.46 -8.30 4.46
C GLU A 894 11.70 -8.70 2.99
N GLY A 895 10.63 -8.72 2.19
CA GLY A 895 10.68 -8.91 0.75
C GLY A 895 10.45 -10.35 0.28
N PHE A 896 10.53 -11.34 1.16
CA PHE A 896 10.18 -12.73 0.85
C PHE A 896 9.66 -13.49 2.08
N ASP A 897 8.77 -14.46 1.83
CA ASP A 897 8.31 -15.36 2.88
C ASP A 897 9.26 -16.56 3.04
N ARG A 898 9.33 -17.10 4.24
CA ARG A 898 10.26 -18.17 4.61
C ARG A 898 9.97 -19.44 3.81
N PRO A 899 11.00 -20.16 3.33
CA PRO A 899 10.82 -21.39 2.56
C PRO A 899 10.29 -22.57 3.39
N GLY A 900 10.39 -22.48 4.73
CA GLY A 900 9.99 -23.55 5.63
C GLY A 900 10.00 -23.15 7.11
N VAL A 901 9.37 -23.97 7.93
CA VAL A 901 9.30 -23.83 9.40
C VAL A 901 10.22 -24.82 10.14
N TYR A 902 11.04 -25.56 9.38
CA TYR A 902 12.14 -26.40 9.84
C TYR A 902 13.20 -26.49 8.74
N ASP A 903 14.37 -27.05 9.05
CA ASP A 903 15.46 -27.23 8.09
C ASP A 903 16.26 -28.50 8.40
N ASN A 904 16.65 -29.22 7.32
CA ASN A 904 17.35 -30.49 7.45
C ASN A 904 18.75 -30.35 8.03
N TYR A 905 19.43 -29.23 7.77
CA TYR A 905 20.80 -29.01 8.22
C TYR A 905 20.88 -28.98 9.75
N THR A 906 20.08 -28.12 10.38
CA THR A 906 20.06 -27.93 11.83
C THR A 906 19.49 -29.16 12.53
N ASP A 907 18.47 -29.79 11.96
CA ASP A 907 17.91 -31.04 12.51
C ASP A 907 18.94 -32.17 12.50
N THR A 908 19.76 -32.28 11.44
CA THR A 908 20.84 -33.26 11.34
C THR A 908 21.93 -32.98 12.37
N LEU A 909 22.37 -31.73 12.49
CA LEU A 909 23.35 -31.30 13.50
C LEU A 909 22.90 -31.68 14.92
N ILE A 910 21.64 -31.38 15.27
CA ILE A 910 21.09 -31.70 16.60
C ILE A 910 21.08 -33.21 16.83
N LYS A 911 20.62 -34.00 15.86
CA LYS A 911 20.59 -35.47 15.98
C LYS A 911 21.98 -36.07 16.10
N THR A 912 22.96 -35.58 15.34
CA THR A 912 24.34 -36.06 15.39
C THR A 912 25.00 -35.79 16.74
N VAL A 913 24.82 -34.59 17.30
CA VAL A 913 25.30 -34.26 18.65
C VAL A 913 24.57 -35.09 19.71
N ALA A 914 23.24 -35.18 19.63
CA ALA A 914 22.45 -35.92 20.60
C ALA A 914 22.73 -37.43 20.59
N GLY A 915 23.15 -37.99 19.44
CA GLY A 915 23.59 -39.37 19.31
C GLY A 915 24.87 -39.68 20.09
N GLN A 916 25.71 -38.67 20.35
CA GLN A 916 26.99 -38.80 21.04
C GLN A 916 26.99 -38.20 22.46
N CYS A 917 26.02 -37.33 22.78
CA CYS A 917 26.00 -36.55 24.02
C CYS A 917 24.69 -36.72 24.81
N SER A 918 24.77 -37.31 26.01
CA SER A 918 23.60 -37.71 26.81
C SER A 918 22.71 -36.57 27.35
N LYS A 919 23.27 -35.35 27.39
CA LYS A 919 22.61 -34.10 27.78
C LYS A 919 22.85 -33.05 26.71
N THR A 920 21.95 -32.98 25.75
CA THR A 920 21.97 -32.00 24.66
C THR A 920 20.92 -30.92 24.92
N VAL A 921 21.37 -29.69 25.07
CA VAL A 921 20.55 -28.48 25.15
C VAL A 921 20.48 -27.86 23.76
N VAL A 922 19.29 -27.51 23.29
CA VAL A 922 19.09 -26.87 21.98
C VAL A 922 18.59 -25.44 22.19
N VAL A 923 19.18 -24.47 21.50
CA VAL A 923 18.77 -23.06 21.54
C VAL A 923 18.54 -22.57 20.11
N PHE A 924 17.37 -21.96 19.86
CA PHE A 924 17.04 -21.34 18.58
C PHE A 924 16.89 -19.82 18.70
N HIS A 925 17.66 -19.05 17.94
CA HIS A 925 17.33 -17.65 17.67
C HIS A 925 16.37 -17.60 16.48
N ASN A 926 15.07 -17.44 16.71
CA ASN A 926 14.07 -17.64 15.68
C ASN A 926 13.24 -16.38 15.41
N ALA A 927 13.30 -15.88 14.16
CA ALA A 927 12.50 -14.79 13.62
C ALA A 927 11.10 -15.26 13.15
N GLY A 928 10.58 -16.31 13.77
CA GLY A 928 9.31 -16.93 13.42
C GLY A 928 9.21 -18.34 13.99
N ILE A 929 8.11 -19.03 13.69
CA ILE A 929 7.86 -20.39 14.18
C ILE A 929 8.95 -21.37 13.69
N ARG A 930 9.43 -22.22 14.60
CA ARG A 930 10.34 -23.35 14.32
C ARG A 930 9.79 -24.64 14.91
N ILE A 931 9.34 -25.56 14.05
CA ILE A 931 8.88 -26.90 14.45
C ILE A 931 10.08 -27.70 14.95
N VAL A 932 9.89 -28.59 15.92
CA VAL A 932 10.99 -29.35 16.56
C VAL A 932 10.83 -30.87 16.47
N GLU A 933 9.81 -31.37 15.76
CA GLU A 933 9.42 -32.79 15.81
C GLU A 933 10.54 -33.77 15.44
N ASN A 934 11.40 -33.38 14.52
CA ASN A 934 12.44 -34.26 13.99
C ASN A 934 13.49 -34.71 15.01
N PHE A 935 13.56 -34.06 16.19
CA PHE A 935 14.53 -34.38 17.24
C PHE A 935 13.98 -34.23 18.67
N VAL A 936 12.80 -33.61 18.86
CA VAL A 936 12.28 -33.26 20.19
C VAL A 936 12.15 -34.48 21.11
N ASP A 937 11.78 -35.66 20.58
CA ASP A 937 11.59 -36.87 21.40
C ASP A 937 12.88 -37.71 21.53
N HIS A 938 14.01 -37.25 20.98
CA HIS A 938 15.31 -37.90 21.18
C HIS A 938 15.66 -37.91 22.69
N PRO A 939 16.02 -39.06 23.31
CA PRO A 939 16.16 -39.19 24.76
C PRO A 939 17.32 -38.38 25.36
N ASN A 940 18.25 -37.95 24.50
CA ASN A 940 19.38 -37.11 24.87
C ASN A 940 19.18 -35.61 24.57
N VAL A 941 18.13 -35.22 23.85
CA VAL A 941 17.74 -33.81 23.76
C VAL A 941 16.98 -33.47 25.04
N THR A 942 17.68 -32.92 26.02
CA THR A 942 17.16 -32.79 27.37
C THR A 942 16.57 -31.42 27.67
N ALA A 943 16.98 -30.37 26.94
CA ALA A 943 16.34 -29.06 27.04
C ALA A 943 16.26 -28.35 25.68
N ILE A 944 15.23 -27.51 25.51
CA ILE A 944 15.01 -26.70 24.31
C ILE A 944 14.57 -25.29 24.73
N ILE A 945 15.23 -24.27 24.18
CA ILE A 945 14.92 -22.85 24.39
C ILE A 945 14.66 -22.19 23.03
N PHE A 946 13.50 -21.53 22.89
CA PHE A 946 13.29 -20.54 21.84
C PHE A 946 13.77 -19.17 22.36
N ALA A 947 14.90 -18.71 21.85
CA ALA A 947 15.54 -17.46 22.21
C ALA A 947 14.98 -16.26 21.42
N HIS A 948 14.22 -16.51 20.35
CA HIS A 948 13.66 -15.47 19.47
C HIS A 948 14.75 -14.47 19.01
N LEU A 949 14.51 -13.16 19.15
CA LEU A 949 15.38 -12.08 18.68
C LEU A 949 15.64 -11.08 19.83
N PRO A 950 16.65 -11.33 20.68
CA PRO A 950 16.86 -10.62 21.95
C PRO A 950 17.56 -9.25 21.82
N GLY A 951 18.02 -8.85 20.63
CA GLY A 951 18.81 -7.62 20.47
C GLY A 951 20.23 -7.75 21.03
N ARG A 952 20.84 -6.61 21.41
CA ARG A 952 22.29 -6.53 21.69
C ARG A 952 22.82 -7.43 22.81
N ASP A 953 21.98 -7.76 23.80
CA ASP A 953 22.40 -8.47 25.01
C ASP A 953 22.10 -9.99 24.92
N SER A 954 22.00 -10.52 23.70
CA SER A 954 21.66 -11.92 23.38
C SER A 954 22.44 -12.95 24.19
N GLY A 955 23.77 -12.88 24.18
CA GLY A 955 24.64 -13.85 24.83
C GLY A 955 24.57 -13.77 26.35
N GLU A 956 24.63 -12.56 26.90
CA GLU A 956 24.61 -12.34 28.35
C GLU A 956 23.30 -12.85 28.97
N ALA A 957 22.16 -12.48 28.39
CA ALA A 957 20.85 -12.91 28.86
C ALA A 957 20.68 -14.43 28.82
N LEU A 958 21.07 -15.06 27.70
CA LEU A 958 20.97 -16.51 27.55
C LEU A 958 21.85 -17.25 28.55
N VAL A 959 23.09 -16.79 28.78
CA VAL A 959 24.01 -17.43 29.74
C VAL A 959 23.48 -17.33 31.17
N SER A 960 22.92 -16.19 31.58
CA SER A 960 22.28 -16.05 32.89
C SER A 960 21.15 -17.06 33.08
N LEU A 961 20.37 -17.34 32.04
CA LEU A 961 19.30 -18.35 32.07
C LEU A 961 19.86 -19.77 32.08
N LEU A 962 20.86 -20.08 31.24
CA LEU A 962 21.47 -21.41 31.18
C LEU A 962 22.05 -21.81 32.53
N TYR A 963 22.70 -20.90 33.27
CA TYR A 963 23.30 -21.17 34.58
C TYR A 963 22.36 -20.96 35.77
N GLY A 964 21.12 -20.51 35.53
CA GLY A 964 20.14 -20.31 36.60
C GLY A 964 20.43 -19.12 37.51
N ASP A 965 21.25 -18.17 37.06
CA ASP A 965 21.38 -16.85 37.69
C ASP A 965 20.00 -16.14 37.64
N LEU A 966 19.24 -16.40 36.58
CA LEU A 966 17.83 -16.02 36.43
C LEU A 966 17.00 -17.25 36.01
N SER A 967 15.71 -17.25 36.35
CA SER A 967 14.77 -18.27 35.89
C SER A 967 14.10 -17.84 34.58
N PRO A 968 13.94 -18.75 33.59
CA PRO A 968 13.12 -18.46 32.42
C PRO A 968 11.69 -18.16 32.85
N SER A 969 11.08 -17.21 32.15
CA SER A 969 9.72 -16.72 32.42
C SER A 969 8.96 -16.33 31.15
N GLY A 970 9.57 -16.48 29.98
CA GLY A 970 8.89 -16.24 28.71
C GLY A 970 7.84 -17.30 28.42
N LYS A 971 6.83 -16.93 27.63
CA LYS A 971 5.75 -17.80 27.14
C LYS A 971 5.59 -17.60 25.64
N LEU A 972 5.29 -18.65 24.88
CA LEU A 972 5.16 -18.56 23.43
C LEU A 972 4.03 -17.59 23.03
N PRO A 973 4.29 -16.59 22.17
CA PRO A 973 3.25 -15.71 21.62
C PRO A 973 2.62 -16.27 20.34
N TYR A 974 2.79 -17.57 20.08
CA TYR A 974 2.27 -18.33 18.95
C TYR A 974 2.22 -19.83 19.29
N THR A 975 1.56 -20.63 18.47
CA THR A 975 1.49 -22.08 18.63
C THR A 975 2.60 -22.78 17.82
N VAL A 976 3.25 -23.78 18.41
CA VAL A 976 4.21 -24.66 17.71
C VAL A 976 3.55 -26.00 17.41
N ALA A 977 3.35 -26.28 16.12
CA ALA A 977 2.73 -27.50 15.64
C ALA A 977 3.63 -28.73 15.76
N LYS A 978 3.02 -29.91 15.62
CA LYS A 978 3.76 -31.16 15.40
C LYS A 978 4.11 -31.28 13.92
N ASN A 979 3.12 -31.17 13.04
CA ASN A 979 3.35 -31.15 11.60
C ASN A 979 3.15 -29.75 11.03
N ASP A 980 3.88 -29.37 9.99
CA ASP A 980 3.67 -28.07 9.36
C ASP A 980 2.29 -27.97 8.69
N THR A 981 1.76 -29.07 8.17
CA THR A 981 0.41 -29.15 7.62
C THR A 981 -0.70 -28.87 8.64
N ASP A 982 -0.42 -28.94 9.95
CA ASP A 982 -1.41 -28.65 11.01
C ASP A 982 -1.87 -27.18 10.98
N TYR A 983 -1.04 -26.29 10.44
CA TYR A 983 -1.40 -24.89 10.22
C TYR A 983 -2.42 -24.70 9.07
N GLY A 984 -2.74 -25.75 8.31
CA GLY A 984 -3.70 -25.68 7.21
C GLY A 984 -3.24 -24.78 6.07
N HIS A 985 -4.19 -24.09 5.42
CA HIS A 985 -3.89 -23.24 4.26
C HIS A 985 -3.07 -22.00 4.61
N VAL A 986 -3.08 -21.55 5.87
CA VAL A 986 -2.30 -20.38 6.31
C VAL A 986 -0.81 -20.67 6.55
N LEU A 987 -0.36 -21.91 6.33
CA LEU A 987 1.06 -22.25 6.38
C LEU A 987 1.90 -21.43 5.37
N ASN A 988 1.39 -21.31 4.15
CA ASN A 988 2.11 -20.74 3.01
C ASN A 988 1.47 -19.41 2.57
N PRO A 989 2.25 -18.51 1.95
CA PRO A 989 1.67 -17.36 1.26
C PRO A 989 0.81 -17.82 0.08
N ASP A 990 -0.22 -17.04 -0.23
CA ASP A 990 -1.08 -17.30 -1.38
C ASP A 990 -0.35 -16.93 -2.68
N SER A 991 -0.40 -17.82 -3.68
CA SER A 991 0.20 -17.67 -5.01
C SER A 991 -0.77 -17.01 -6.02
N SER A 992 -0.25 -16.53 -7.16
CA SER A 992 -1.07 -16.05 -8.27
C SER A 992 -1.33 -17.18 -9.27
N GLU A 993 -2.59 -17.58 -9.49
CA GLU A 993 -2.93 -18.66 -10.43
C GLU A 993 -4.22 -18.36 -11.23
N GLY A 994 -4.33 -18.98 -12.40
CA GLY A 994 -5.55 -18.94 -13.22
C GLY A 994 -5.93 -17.54 -13.71
N GLU A 995 -7.22 -17.19 -13.59
CA GLU A 995 -7.72 -15.88 -14.03
C GLU A 995 -7.14 -14.70 -13.23
N PHE A 996 -6.59 -14.94 -12.05
CA PHE A 996 -6.03 -13.93 -11.15
C PHE A 996 -4.52 -13.73 -11.28
N GLU A 997 -3.90 -14.26 -12.34
CA GLU A 997 -2.45 -14.17 -12.55
C GLU A 997 -1.91 -12.73 -12.41
N ASN A 998 -2.60 -11.74 -12.99
CA ASN A 998 -2.25 -10.32 -12.92
C ASN A 998 -2.77 -9.61 -11.66
N PHE A 999 -3.68 -10.22 -10.92
CA PHE A 999 -4.29 -9.64 -9.73
C PHE A 999 -4.31 -10.67 -8.61
N PRO A 1000 -3.16 -10.98 -7.97
CA PRO A 1000 -3.08 -12.03 -6.96
C PRO A 1000 -4.10 -11.79 -5.84
N GLN A 1001 -4.76 -12.85 -5.38
CA GLN A 1001 -5.81 -12.79 -4.36
C GLN A 1001 -5.40 -13.64 -3.16
N SER A 1002 -5.63 -13.12 -1.94
CA SER A 1002 -5.45 -13.83 -0.68
C SER A 1002 -6.78 -13.74 0.09
N ASN A 1003 -7.54 -14.83 0.10
CA ASN A 1003 -8.86 -14.87 0.73
C ASN A 1003 -8.73 -15.34 2.19
N PHE A 1004 -9.18 -14.53 3.14
CA PHE A 1004 -9.04 -14.81 4.57
C PHE A 1004 -10.23 -15.63 5.07
N SER A 1005 -10.47 -16.79 4.43
CA SER A 1005 -11.63 -17.66 4.69
C SER A 1005 -11.62 -18.32 6.06
N GLU A 1006 -10.47 -18.38 6.74
CA GLU A 1006 -10.34 -18.81 8.12
C GLU A 1006 -11.07 -17.92 9.12
N GLY A 1007 -11.32 -16.66 8.73
CA GLY A 1007 -11.95 -15.65 9.56
C GLY A 1007 -11.20 -15.44 10.88
N VAL A 1008 -11.92 -15.47 12.00
CA VAL A 1008 -11.33 -15.23 13.33
C VAL A 1008 -10.51 -16.41 13.88
N TYR A 1009 -10.45 -17.55 13.18
CA TYR A 1009 -9.81 -18.78 13.65
C TYR A 1009 -8.35 -18.87 13.16
N LEU A 1010 -7.48 -18.04 13.75
CA LEU A 1010 -6.02 -18.10 13.56
C LEU A 1010 -5.33 -18.77 14.76
N ASP A 1011 -4.16 -19.35 14.51
CA ASP A 1011 -3.27 -19.94 15.52
C ASP A 1011 -4.02 -20.83 16.53
N TYR A 1012 -3.92 -20.62 17.85
CA TYR A 1012 -4.53 -21.48 18.86
C TYR A 1012 -6.05 -21.64 18.69
N LYS A 1013 -6.75 -20.66 18.12
CA LYS A 1013 -8.18 -20.76 17.82
C LYS A 1013 -8.46 -21.73 16.67
N HIS A 1014 -7.58 -21.79 15.68
CA HIS A 1014 -7.62 -22.82 14.62
C HIS A 1014 -7.38 -24.21 15.20
N PHE A 1015 -6.30 -24.37 15.97
CA PHE A 1015 -5.95 -25.67 16.58
C PHE A 1015 -7.08 -26.20 17.46
N GLU A 1016 -7.73 -25.33 18.24
CA GLU A 1016 -8.87 -25.73 19.08
C GLU A 1016 -10.12 -26.05 18.26
N LYS A 1017 -10.41 -25.28 17.21
CA LYS A 1017 -11.57 -25.54 16.32
C LYS A 1017 -11.44 -26.88 15.59
N GLU A 1018 -10.25 -27.20 15.10
CA GLU A 1018 -9.97 -28.42 14.33
C GLU A 1018 -9.63 -29.62 15.22
N GLY A 1019 -9.52 -29.43 16.55
CA GLY A 1019 -9.18 -30.50 17.49
C GLY A 1019 -7.73 -31.01 17.34
N ILE A 1020 -6.82 -30.15 16.92
CA ILE A 1020 -5.40 -30.47 16.66
C ILE A 1020 -4.59 -30.28 17.94
N GLU A 1021 -3.76 -31.28 18.27
CA GLU A 1021 -2.86 -31.23 19.42
C GLU A 1021 -1.51 -30.58 19.03
N PRO A 1022 -1.20 -29.36 19.50
CA PRO A 1022 0.09 -28.74 19.23
C PRO A 1022 1.22 -29.47 19.97
N ARG A 1023 2.47 -29.23 19.55
CA ARG A 1023 3.65 -29.64 20.34
C ARG A 1023 3.80 -28.74 21.56
N TYR A 1024 3.68 -27.44 21.34
CA TYR A 1024 3.63 -26.43 22.40
C TYR A 1024 2.54 -25.41 22.06
N GLU A 1025 1.58 -25.24 22.95
CA GLU A 1025 0.44 -24.35 22.75
C GLU A 1025 0.81 -22.87 22.93
N PHE A 1026 -0.03 -21.99 22.38
CA PHE A 1026 0.02 -20.55 22.68
C PHE A 1026 0.01 -20.29 24.20
N GLY A 1027 0.90 -19.41 24.65
CA GLY A 1027 1.08 -19.07 26.05
C GLY A 1027 1.86 -20.10 26.86
N PHE A 1028 2.45 -21.15 26.26
CA PHE A 1028 3.25 -22.14 26.98
C PHE A 1028 4.68 -21.68 27.25
N GLY A 1029 5.25 -22.09 28.39
CA GLY A 1029 6.65 -21.91 28.74
C GLY A 1029 6.95 -22.37 30.16
N LEU A 1030 8.09 -23.03 30.35
CA LEU A 1030 8.55 -23.58 31.62
C LEU A 1030 9.36 -22.56 32.43
N SER A 1031 9.47 -22.84 33.72
CA SER A 1031 10.28 -22.10 34.68
C SER A 1031 11.18 -23.07 35.46
N TYR A 1032 12.21 -22.59 36.16
CA TYR A 1032 12.97 -23.41 37.11
C TYR A 1032 12.23 -23.59 38.44
N THR A 1033 11.13 -22.89 38.64
CA THR A 1033 10.20 -23.08 39.75
C THR A 1033 8.82 -23.49 39.26
N THR A 1034 7.91 -23.79 40.18
CA THR A 1034 6.51 -24.13 39.89
C THR A 1034 5.57 -23.10 40.48
N PHE A 1035 4.45 -22.86 39.80
CA PHE A 1035 3.43 -21.92 40.25
C PHE A 1035 2.08 -22.59 40.41
N ASN A 1036 1.31 -22.12 41.38
CA ASN A 1036 -0.09 -22.47 41.55
C ASN A 1036 -0.94 -21.21 41.35
N ILE A 1037 -1.94 -21.29 40.48
CA ILE A 1037 -2.90 -20.21 40.27
C ILE A 1037 -4.23 -20.65 40.88
N SER A 1038 -4.76 -19.87 41.82
CA SER A 1038 -5.92 -20.25 42.62
C SER A 1038 -6.85 -19.07 42.93
N ASN A 1039 -7.90 -19.32 43.72
CA ASN A 1039 -8.77 -18.29 44.31
C ASN A 1039 -9.42 -17.32 43.29
N ILE A 1040 -9.94 -17.84 42.18
CA ILE A 1040 -10.66 -17.01 41.20
C ILE A 1040 -11.89 -16.33 41.83
N LYS A 1041 -11.97 -15.01 41.68
CA LYS A 1041 -13.12 -14.18 42.05
C LYS A 1041 -13.55 -13.36 40.85
N VAL A 1042 -14.72 -13.67 40.30
CA VAL A 1042 -15.32 -12.93 39.18
C VAL A 1042 -16.36 -11.97 39.75
N ASN A 1043 -16.12 -10.66 39.58
CA ASN A 1043 -16.95 -9.60 40.15
C ASN A 1043 -17.53 -8.72 39.01
N PRO A 1044 -18.74 -9.02 38.51
CA PRO A 1044 -19.47 -8.10 37.66
C PRO A 1044 -19.77 -6.80 38.42
N LEU A 1045 -19.46 -5.66 37.81
CA LEU A 1045 -19.67 -4.35 38.43
C LEU A 1045 -21.15 -3.97 38.42
N GLN A 1046 -21.63 -3.33 39.50
CA GLN A 1046 -23.01 -2.87 39.61
C GLN A 1046 -23.17 -1.46 39.02
N GLY A 1047 -24.33 -1.18 38.43
CA GLY A 1047 -24.67 0.14 37.88
C GLY A 1047 -23.96 0.50 36.58
N VAL A 1048 -23.17 -0.41 35.98
CA VAL A 1048 -22.55 -0.21 34.67
C VAL A 1048 -23.55 -0.43 33.54
N ASN A 1049 -23.38 0.30 32.44
CA ASN A 1049 -24.24 0.14 31.26
C ASN A 1049 -23.92 -1.20 30.57
N THR A 1050 -24.90 -2.10 30.51
CA THR A 1050 -24.81 -3.40 29.80
C THR A 1050 -25.81 -3.48 28.65
N ALA A 1051 -26.19 -2.34 28.07
CA ALA A 1051 -26.97 -2.31 26.82
C ALA A 1051 -26.28 -3.13 25.73
N GLU A 1052 -27.06 -3.71 24.82
CA GLU A 1052 -26.55 -4.60 23.78
C GLU A 1052 -25.51 -3.93 22.87
N TYR A 1053 -25.75 -2.66 22.52
CA TYR A 1053 -24.84 -1.89 21.67
C TYR A 1053 -24.29 -0.66 22.40
N PRO A 1054 -23.04 -0.27 22.12
CA PRO A 1054 -22.47 0.99 22.57
C PRO A 1054 -23.20 2.21 21.98
N ALA A 1055 -23.29 3.25 22.81
CA ALA A 1055 -23.94 4.53 22.51
C ALA A 1055 -23.03 5.73 22.81
N GLY A 1056 -21.81 5.50 23.30
CA GLY A 1056 -20.82 6.54 23.53
C GLY A 1056 -20.40 7.25 22.24
N ALA A 1057 -19.93 8.49 22.39
CA ALA A 1057 -19.35 9.24 21.29
C ALA A 1057 -18.07 8.54 20.81
N VAL A 1058 -17.78 8.66 19.51
CA VAL A 1058 -16.51 8.18 18.98
C VAL A 1058 -15.39 9.09 19.46
N VAL A 1059 -14.41 8.49 20.14
CA VAL A 1059 -13.16 9.11 20.57
C VAL A 1059 -12.00 8.30 19.98
N ALA A 1060 -10.75 8.67 20.31
CA ALA A 1060 -9.60 7.87 19.93
C ALA A 1060 -9.75 6.43 20.47
N GLY A 1061 -9.76 5.45 19.56
CA GLY A 1061 -10.00 4.04 19.86
C GLY A 1061 -11.47 3.60 19.72
N GLY A 1062 -12.35 4.44 19.17
CA GLY A 1062 -13.75 4.09 18.93
C GLY A 1062 -14.74 4.63 19.96
N GLN A 1063 -15.94 4.06 20.02
CA GLN A 1063 -16.97 4.53 20.95
C GLN A 1063 -16.48 4.45 22.40
N SER A 1064 -16.64 5.54 23.14
CA SER A 1064 -16.02 5.72 24.46
C SER A 1064 -16.40 4.63 25.47
N ASP A 1065 -17.64 4.15 25.41
CA ASP A 1065 -18.20 3.13 26.30
C ASP A 1065 -17.73 1.70 25.98
N LEU A 1066 -17.02 1.47 24.87
CA LEU A 1066 -16.30 0.20 24.62
C LEU A 1066 -15.24 -0.09 25.68
N TRP A 1067 -14.68 0.96 26.27
CA TRP A 1067 -13.59 0.90 27.23
C TRP A 1067 -14.06 0.84 28.68
N ASP A 1068 -15.37 0.89 28.91
CA ASP A 1068 -15.96 0.75 30.24
C ASP A 1068 -15.66 -0.66 30.78
N VAL A 1069 -15.13 -0.73 32.00
CA VAL A 1069 -14.91 -2.01 32.69
C VAL A 1069 -16.25 -2.53 33.18
N LEU A 1070 -16.60 -3.75 32.78
CA LEU A 1070 -17.85 -4.38 33.19
C LEU A 1070 -17.63 -5.46 34.26
N VAL A 1071 -16.47 -6.11 34.25
CA VAL A 1071 -16.14 -7.20 35.17
C VAL A 1071 -14.70 -7.08 35.64
N ILE A 1072 -14.48 -7.32 36.92
CA ILE A 1072 -13.14 -7.46 37.51
C ILE A 1072 -12.94 -8.91 37.94
N VAL A 1073 -11.87 -9.54 37.46
CA VAL A 1073 -11.49 -10.91 37.83
C VAL A 1073 -10.19 -10.87 38.62
N ASN A 1074 -10.17 -11.46 39.81
CA ASN A 1074 -8.97 -11.58 40.63
C ASN A 1074 -8.56 -13.05 40.75
N VAL A 1075 -7.25 -13.31 40.70
CA VAL A 1075 -6.68 -14.64 40.99
C VAL A 1075 -5.39 -14.49 41.80
N ASP A 1076 -5.09 -15.50 42.60
CA ASP A 1076 -3.82 -15.56 43.33
C ASP A 1076 -2.80 -16.39 42.55
N ILE A 1077 -1.56 -15.89 42.45
CA ILE A 1077 -0.41 -16.61 41.91
C ILE A 1077 0.54 -16.88 43.07
N GLN A 1078 0.88 -18.14 43.29
CA GLN A 1078 1.84 -18.56 44.30
C GLN A 1078 3.05 -19.24 43.68
N ASN A 1079 4.26 -18.84 44.05
CA ASN A 1079 5.46 -19.63 43.77
C ASN A 1079 5.54 -20.80 44.76
N THR A 1080 5.38 -22.02 44.26
CA THR A 1080 5.35 -23.25 45.06
C THR A 1080 6.67 -24.03 45.03
N GLY A 1081 7.63 -23.59 44.23
CA GLY A 1081 8.95 -24.22 44.14
C GLY A 1081 9.97 -23.61 45.09
N LYS A 1082 11.26 -23.74 44.73
CA LYS A 1082 12.39 -23.45 45.63
C LYS A 1082 13.27 -22.28 45.18
N VAL A 1083 13.05 -21.74 43.99
CA VAL A 1083 13.83 -20.64 43.42
C VAL A 1083 12.91 -19.48 43.05
N VAL A 1084 13.46 -18.28 43.04
CA VAL A 1084 12.77 -17.10 42.51
C VAL A 1084 12.42 -17.33 41.04
N GLY A 1085 11.24 -16.88 40.63
CA GLY A 1085 10.82 -16.95 39.23
C GLY A 1085 9.67 -16.00 38.96
N ALA A 1086 9.35 -15.81 37.69
CA ALA A 1086 8.17 -15.06 37.29
C ALA A 1086 7.19 -15.94 36.52
N GLU A 1087 5.89 -15.69 36.71
CA GLU A 1087 4.80 -16.40 36.04
C GLU A 1087 3.84 -15.42 35.38
N VAL A 1088 3.25 -15.87 34.27
CA VAL A 1088 2.24 -15.16 33.51
C VAL A 1088 0.89 -15.83 33.76
N ALA A 1089 0.01 -15.20 34.52
CA ALA A 1089 -1.38 -15.62 34.58
C ALA A 1089 -2.11 -15.11 33.35
N GLN A 1090 -2.86 -15.99 32.69
CA GLN A 1090 -3.58 -15.73 31.44
C GLN A 1090 -5.07 -15.97 31.66
N LEU A 1091 -5.90 -15.01 31.25
CA LEU A 1091 -7.35 -15.07 31.31
C LEU A 1091 -7.91 -15.14 29.88
N TYR A 1092 -8.74 -16.15 29.65
CA TYR A 1092 -9.48 -16.35 28.42
C TYR A 1092 -10.99 -16.26 28.69
N VAL A 1093 -11.74 -15.78 27.69
CA VAL A 1093 -13.20 -15.70 27.75
C VAL A 1093 -13.81 -16.53 26.61
N ALA A 1094 -14.76 -17.39 26.96
CA ALA A 1094 -15.68 -18.01 26.00
C ALA A 1094 -16.92 -17.12 25.87
N ILE A 1095 -17.02 -16.42 24.75
CA ILE A 1095 -18.15 -15.53 24.44
C ILE A 1095 -19.25 -16.37 23.75
N PRO A 1096 -20.55 -16.20 24.08
CA PRO A 1096 -21.64 -16.94 23.45
C PRO A 1096 -21.58 -16.91 21.91
N ASN A 1097 -21.68 -18.06 21.24
CA ASN A 1097 -21.61 -18.15 19.78
C ASN A 1097 -20.31 -17.62 19.13
N GLY A 1098 -19.23 -17.50 19.91
CA GLY A 1098 -17.89 -17.13 19.44
C GLY A 1098 -16.91 -18.31 19.41
N PRO A 1099 -15.59 -18.04 19.21
CA PRO A 1099 -14.55 -19.04 19.42
C PRO A 1099 -14.61 -19.65 20.82
N ALA A 1100 -14.16 -20.90 20.94
CA ALA A 1100 -14.22 -21.66 22.20
C ALA A 1100 -13.61 -20.90 23.39
N LYS A 1101 -12.54 -20.14 23.15
CA LYS A 1101 -11.99 -19.16 24.08
C LYS A 1101 -11.15 -18.13 23.33
N GLN A 1102 -10.99 -16.95 23.94
CA GLN A 1102 -10.15 -15.87 23.43
C GLN A 1102 -9.38 -15.21 24.57
N LEU A 1103 -8.11 -14.90 24.38
CA LEU A 1103 -7.32 -14.17 25.39
C LEU A 1103 -7.93 -12.78 25.64
N ARG A 1104 -8.17 -12.43 26.91
CA ARG A 1104 -8.70 -11.13 27.34
C ARG A 1104 -8.03 -10.58 28.60
N GLY A 1105 -6.94 -11.19 29.04
CA GLY A 1105 -6.15 -10.69 30.15
C GLY A 1105 -4.85 -11.46 30.33
N PHE A 1106 -3.79 -10.75 30.70
CA PHE A 1106 -2.57 -11.36 31.19
C PHE A 1106 -1.86 -10.43 32.17
N GLU A 1107 -1.24 -11.01 33.19
CA GLU A 1107 -0.45 -10.30 34.20
C GLU A 1107 0.77 -11.13 34.57
N LYS A 1108 1.93 -10.48 34.65
CA LYS A 1108 3.21 -11.11 35.01
C LYS A 1108 3.66 -10.67 36.40
N ARG A 1109 4.08 -11.63 37.22
CA ARG A 1109 4.60 -11.38 38.58
C ARG A 1109 5.85 -12.19 38.84
N ALA A 1110 6.91 -11.52 39.30
CA ALA A 1110 8.08 -12.16 39.89
C ALA A 1110 7.81 -12.42 41.38
N LEU A 1111 8.08 -13.64 41.84
CA LEU A 1111 7.71 -14.10 43.18
C LEU A 1111 8.86 -14.89 43.81
N GLN A 1112 9.12 -14.61 45.08
CA GLN A 1112 10.00 -15.40 45.94
C GLN A 1112 9.37 -16.77 46.24
N PRO A 1113 10.15 -17.81 46.59
CA PRO A 1113 9.61 -19.10 47.03
C PRO A 1113 8.59 -18.94 48.16
N GLY A 1114 7.39 -19.49 47.98
CA GLY A 1114 6.27 -19.41 48.94
C GLY A 1114 5.44 -18.13 48.86
N GLU A 1115 5.90 -17.09 48.17
CA GLU A 1115 5.18 -15.81 48.02
C GLU A 1115 3.90 -16.00 47.21
N VAL A 1116 2.84 -15.31 47.65
CA VAL A 1116 1.53 -15.23 46.99
C VAL A 1116 1.28 -13.79 46.57
N SER A 1117 0.84 -13.58 45.34
CA SER A 1117 0.42 -12.28 44.82
C SER A 1117 -0.92 -12.39 44.12
N THR A 1118 -1.86 -11.50 44.46
CA THR A 1118 -3.14 -11.38 43.75
C THR A 1118 -2.97 -10.50 42.52
N VAL A 1119 -3.42 -10.97 41.36
CA VAL A 1119 -3.48 -10.18 40.12
C VAL A 1119 -4.92 -9.90 39.73
N GLU A 1120 -5.14 -8.74 39.11
CA GLU A 1120 -6.45 -8.23 38.72
C GLU A 1120 -6.53 -8.12 37.19
N PHE A 1121 -7.60 -8.65 36.61
CA PHE A 1121 -7.96 -8.48 35.21
C PHE A 1121 -9.23 -7.65 35.10
N LYS A 1122 -9.18 -6.56 34.32
CA LYS A 1122 -10.33 -5.70 34.05
C LYS A 1122 -10.86 -6.04 32.66
N LEU A 1123 -12.05 -6.61 32.59
CA LEU A 1123 -12.72 -6.93 31.32
C LEU A 1123 -13.61 -5.76 30.93
N THR A 1124 -13.29 -5.15 29.81
CA THR A 1124 -14.05 -4.04 29.21
C THR A 1124 -15.28 -4.55 28.48
N ARG A 1125 -16.18 -3.64 28.11
CA ARG A 1125 -17.27 -3.92 27.18
C ARG A 1125 -16.76 -4.55 25.89
N ARG A 1126 -15.69 -4.01 25.29
CA ARG A 1126 -15.09 -4.54 24.07
C ARG A 1126 -14.60 -5.98 24.25
N ASP A 1127 -13.95 -6.27 25.38
CA ASP A 1127 -13.41 -7.60 25.68
C ASP A 1127 -14.49 -8.69 25.70
N LEU A 1128 -15.71 -8.31 26.05
CA LEU A 1128 -16.88 -9.17 26.16
C LEU A 1128 -17.83 -9.07 24.94
N SER A 1129 -17.46 -8.32 23.90
CA SER A 1129 -18.31 -8.12 22.72
C SER A 1129 -17.79 -8.91 21.50
N VAL A 1130 -18.69 -9.13 20.54
CA VAL A 1130 -18.38 -9.57 19.17
C VAL A 1130 -18.81 -8.50 18.18
N TRP A 1131 -18.23 -8.47 16.99
CA TRP A 1131 -18.67 -7.57 15.94
C TRP A 1131 -19.94 -8.08 15.25
N ASN A 1132 -20.99 -7.26 15.25
CA ASN A 1132 -22.23 -7.51 14.52
C ASN A 1132 -22.21 -6.74 13.20
N THR A 1133 -22.01 -7.46 12.10
CA THR A 1133 -21.88 -6.90 10.75
C THR A 1133 -23.16 -6.23 10.25
N ALA A 1134 -24.35 -6.70 10.66
CA ALA A 1134 -25.61 -6.09 10.26
C ALA A 1134 -25.86 -4.76 10.98
N ALA A 1135 -25.53 -4.70 12.27
CA ALA A 1135 -25.65 -3.47 13.07
C ALA A 1135 -24.49 -2.48 12.86
N GLN A 1136 -23.36 -2.95 12.27
CA GLN A 1136 -22.09 -2.22 12.20
C GLN A 1136 -21.64 -1.71 13.58
N LYS A 1137 -21.75 -2.58 14.59
CA LYS A 1137 -21.41 -2.27 15.99
C LYS A 1137 -20.89 -3.50 16.74
N TRP A 1138 -20.08 -3.23 17.76
CA TRP A 1138 -19.77 -4.20 18.80
C TRP A 1138 -21.03 -4.56 19.60
N GLN A 1139 -21.34 -5.84 19.68
CA GLN A 1139 -22.51 -6.38 20.35
C GLN A 1139 -22.08 -7.11 21.63
N LEU A 1140 -22.55 -6.63 22.77
CA LEU A 1140 -22.52 -7.37 24.03
C LEU A 1140 -23.69 -8.36 24.02
N GLN A 1141 -23.39 -9.62 23.73
CA GLN A 1141 -24.41 -10.67 23.59
C GLN A 1141 -25.02 -11.03 24.95
N ARG A 1142 -26.32 -11.36 24.96
CA ARG A 1142 -27.00 -11.95 26.13
C ARG A 1142 -26.66 -13.43 26.25
N GLY A 1143 -26.51 -13.91 27.48
CA GLY A 1143 -26.20 -15.31 27.76
C GLY A 1143 -25.03 -15.50 28.72
N ASP A 1144 -24.54 -16.75 28.77
CA ASP A 1144 -23.51 -17.19 29.71
C ASP A 1144 -22.11 -17.08 29.10
N TYR A 1145 -21.26 -16.29 29.74
CA TYR A 1145 -19.84 -16.16 29.41
C TYR A 1145 -19.03 -16.99 30.39
N ARG A 1146 -18.06 -17.74 29.89
CA ARG A 1146 -17.14 -18.49 30.75
C ARG A 1146 -15.78 -17.80 30.80
N VAL A 1147 -15.33 -17.47 32.00
CA VAL A 1147 -13.99 -16.99 32.31
C VAL A 1147 -13.12 -18.19 32.66
N LEU A 1148 -12.00 -18.34 31.96
CA LEU A 1148 -11.03 -19.42 32.14
C LEU A 1148 -9.67 -18.80 32.50
N VAL A 1149 -9.04 -19.24 33.59
CA VAL A 1149 -7.73 -18.69 34.02
C VAL A 1149 -6.73 -19.81 34.28
N GLY A 1150 -5.49 -19.56 33.86
CA GLY A 1150 -4.35 -20.45 34.11
C GLY A 1150 -3.05 -19.86 33.56
N ASN A 1151 -2.11 -20.69 33.10
CA ASN A 1151 -0.78 -20.24 32.66
C ASN A 1151 -0.38 -20.62 31.23
N SER A 1152 -1.32 -21.19 30.46
CA SER A 1152 -1.24 -21.36 29.01
C SER A 1152 -2.65 -21.51 28.43
N SER A 1153 -2.81 -21.46 27.10
CA SER A 1153 -4.11 -21.67 26.44
C SER A 1153 -4.71 -23.06 26.69
N LYS A 1154 -3.90 -24.06 27.09
CA LYS A 1154 -4.35 -25.41 27.42
C LYS A 1154 -4.41 -25.70 28.91
N ASN A 1155 -3.60 -25.03 29.73
CA ASN A 1155 -3.63 -25.19 31.18
C ASN A 1155 -4.49 -24.10 31.82
N LEU A 1156 -5.80 -24.32 31.86
CA LEU A 1156 -6.82 -23.39 32.36
C LEU A 1156 -7.64 -24.01 33.50
N ALA A 1157 -6.99 -24.18 34.65
CA ALA A 1157 -7.57 -24.90 35.79
C ALA A 1157 -8.73 -24.16 36.47
N LEU A 1158 -8.75 -22.82 36.42
CA LEU A 1158 -9.76 -22.01 37.10
C LEU A 1158 -10.88 -21.62 36.14
N ARG A 1159 -12.11 -21.64 36.66
CA ARG A 1159 -13.32 -21.30 35.91
C ARG A 1159 -14.22 -20.38 36.73
N GLY A 1160 -14.84 -19.42 36.08
CA GLY A 1160 -15.93 -18.63 36.61
C GLY A 1160 -16.91 -18.27 35.48
N ASP A 1161 -18.12 -17.87 35.85
CA ASP A 1161 -19.18 -17.57 34.88
C ASP A 1161 -19.68 -16.13 35.08
N ILE A 1162 -20.08 -15.48 33.99
CA ILE A 1162 -20.74 -14.17 33.96
C ILE A 1162 -22.05 -14.36 33.19
N ASN A 1163 -23.15 -13.81 33.69
CA ASN A 1163 -24.46 -13.87 33.03
C ASN A 1163 -24.97 -12.44 32.75
N TYR A 1164 -25.34 -12.17 31.49
CA TYR A 1164 -25.84 -10.88 31.00
C TYR A 1164 -27.20 -10.95 30.32
#